data_AF-A0A954JL82-F1
#
_entry.id   AF-A0A954JL82-F1
#
_cell.length_a   1.000
_cell.length_b   1.000
_cell.length_c   1.000
_cell.angle_alpha   90.00
_cell.angle_beta   90.00
_cell.angle_gamma   90.00
#
_symmetry.space_group_name_H-M   'P 1'
#
loop_
_entity.id
_entity.type
_entity.pdbx_description
1 polymer ?
#
loop_
_entity_poly.entity_id
_entity_poly.type
_entity_poly.pdbx_seq_one_letter_code
_entity_poly.pdbx_strand_id
1 'polypeptide(L)'
;GWDEQPEDDAILIGTQDMLLSRALNRGYGMSRYRWPMHYALLNNDVQWILDETQLMGVGLTTSAQLDGFRKALKTFGPARTLWMSATLDAKALDTVDHSRPDNGWQTENLEDDDFANPYVRRLIDSKKSCQQASVTLDGDSSKKGYEKDLADAVLSAHQSGTLTLVVLNRVSRSQDLFQAIKKLTDKKNSGVDVCLIHSRFRPVDREATQAKALDDTELPKAGRIIIATQAIEAGVDLSATTLFTELAPWSSLVQRFGRCNRRGMCGIDGQPPAQVFWIDIATSDARKAKDLALPYEVQEIDKARGYLASLEDVGPNSLSQVQDEPDRPIVHVIRRKDLLELFDTTPDLSGNDLDISRYIRDGEDRDLQVYWRKWDLKKNQSPPALKGEDGEIDFPAPHRDELCSVSIPQFANYLDQLRKNDKTKHACWVWDPLEGDWEEPRKATLRPGLVVLLHTSASGYNSETGWTGNLKDGAVAPHPPELPVELEKMDSDHTGRSPVGLPDHLKDVGEAADKLTNALKLQDELAECVVRSAWWHDVGKAHPAFQQALNAQELGEGYWAKSGRKGRLIYRMPGESTTKRKGFRHELASALAWLKSHDGEPHADLVAYLIAAHHGKVRLSIRSMPNEEKPSDARLRFARGLWEQDQIPEFAVGNATNDISPAFTVDLRLMELGDSEDPETGQPTRSWLSRTLTLRETYGPFQLAYLETLVRVADWRGSEVGENS
;
A
#
# COMPACT_ATOMS: atom_id res chain seq x y z
N GLY A 1 -6.14 -2.81 14.85
CA GLY A 1 -6.52 -2.58 13.43
C GLY A 1 -7.49 -3.64 12.97
N TRP A 2 -8.10 -3.52 11.79
CA TRP A 2 -8.93 -4.59 11.21
C TRP A 2 -8.14 -5.90 11.01
N ASP A 3 -6.82 -5.78 10.84
CA ASP A 3 -5.85 -6.87 10.72
C ASP A 3 -5.51 -7.56 12.06
N GLU A 4 -6.01 -7.06 13.19
CA GLU A 4 -5.90 -7.67 14.52
C GLU A 4 -7.19 -8.39 14.95
N GLN A 5 -8.28 -8.19 14.22
CA GLN A 5 -9.61 -8.74 14.49
C GLN A 5 -10.17 -9.44 13.24
N PRO A 6 -9.53 -10.51 12.75
CA PRO A 6 -9.94 -11.20 11.52
C PRO A 6 -11.31 -11.90 11.61
N GLU A 7 -11.88 -12.04 12.81
CA GLU A 7 -13.23 -12.57 13.04
C GLU A 7 -14.35 -11.53 12.91
N ASP A 8 -14.00 -10.24 12.86
CA ASP A 8 -14.96 -9.15 12.77
C ASP A 8 -15.16 -8.71 11.31
N ASP A 9 -16.42 -8.39 10.96
CA ASP A 9 -16.76 -7.83 9.65
C ASP A 9 -16.12 -6.44 9.48
N ALA A 10 -15.39 -6.24 8.38
CA ALA A 10 -14.75 -4.96 8.07
C ALA A 10 -15.04 -4.51 6.62
N ILE A 11 -15.35 -3.22 6.46
CA ILE A 11 -15.42 -2.58 5.15
C ILE A 11 -14.12 -1.80 4.92
N LEU A 12 -13.34 -2.24 3.94
CA LEU A 12 -12.08 -1.61 3.57
C LEU A 12 -12.28 -0.76 2.31
N ILE A 13 -12.00 0.53 2.42
CA ILE A 13 -12.00 1.45 1.27
C ILE A 13 -10.56 1.89 1.02
N GLY A 14 -10.07 1.60 -0.18
CA GLY A 14 -8.69 1.91 -0.58
C GLY A 14 -8.57 2.06 -2.08
N THR A 15 -7.45 2.64 -2.52
CA THR A 15 -7.14 2.71 -3.96
C THR A 15 -6.72 1.33 -4.47
N GLN A 16 -6.79 1.13 -5.79
CA GLN A 16 -6.28 -0.08 -6.42
C GLN A 16 -4.82 -0.34 -6.05
N ASP A 17 -4.00 0.71 -5.95
CA ASP A 17 -2.60 0.63 -5.52
C ASP A 17 -2.42 -0.01 -4.16
N MET A 18 -3.17 0.46 -3.17
CA MET A 18 -3.03 -0.03 -1.81
C MET A 18 -3.57 -1.45 -1.69
N LEU A 19 -4.78 -1.70 -2.21
CA LEU A 19 -5.43 -2.99 -2.00
C LEU A 19 -4.85 -4.08 -2.91
N LEU A 20 -4.60 -3.83 -4.19
CA LEU A 20 -4.00 -4.83 -5.09
C LEU A 20 -2.55 -5.15 -4.70
N SER A 21 -1.74 -4.16 -4.28
CA SER A 21 -0.38 -4.44 -3.81
C SER A 21 -0.35 -5.33 -2.59
N ARG A 22 -1.29 -5.13 -1.65
CA ARG A 22 -1.46 -5.98 -0.48
C ARG A 22 -1.97 -7.37 -0.86
N ALA A 23 -2.94 -7.47 -1.78
CA ALA A 23 -3.43 -8.73 -2.32
C ALA A 23 -2.36 -9.51 -3.12
N LEU A 24 -1.28 -8.84 -3.54
CA LEU A 24 -0.09 -9.42 -4.19
C LEU A 24 1.10 -9.61 -3.23
N ASN A 25 0.90 -9.49 -1.92
CA ASN A 25 1.92 -9.69 -0.89
C ASN A 25 3.11 -8.71 -0.97
N ARG A 26 2.89 -7.50 -1.50
CA ARG A 26 3.86 -6.40 -1.55
C ARG A 26 3.19 -5.08 -1.21
N GLY A 27 2.45 -5.05 -0.09
CA GLY A 27 1.64 -3.92 0.31
C GLY A 27 2.41 -2.60 0.32
N TYR A 28 1.96 -1.62 -0.47
CA TYR A 28 2.57 -0.30 -0.51
C TYR A 28 2.31 0.48 0.79
N GLY A 29 3.30 1.26 1.22
CA GLY A 29 3.21 2.11 2.40
C GLY A 29 3.11 1.37 3.74
N MET A 30 3.55 0.10 3.80
CA MET A 30 3.58 -0.68 5.04
C MET A 30 4.84 -1.55 5.12
N SER A 31 5.18 -1.97 6.33
CA SER A 31 6.30 -2.88 6.56
C SER A 31 6.09 -4.23 5.86
N ARG A 32 7.18 -4.79 5.35
CA ARG A 32 7.19 -6.12 4.74
C ARG A 32 6.76 -7.23 5.69
N TYR A 33 7.00 -7.06 6.98
CA TYR A 33 6.62 -8.05 7.99
C TYR A 33 5.10 -8.10 8.17
N ARG A 34 4.38 -7.04 7.78
CA ARG A 34 2.91 -7.02 7.78
C ARG A 34 2.28 -7.42 6.43
N TRP A 35 3.07 -7.58 5.35
CA TRP A 35 2.52 -7.98 4.04
C TRP A 35 1.75 -9.31 4.07
N PRO A 36 2.26 -10.39 4.70
CA PRO A 36 1.56 -11.67 4.71
C PRO A 36 0.17 -11.60 5.34
N MET A 37 -0.01 -10.73 6.33
CA MET A 37 -1.30 -10.55 7.02
C MET A 37 -2.33 -9.90 6.11
N HIS A 38 -1.98 -8.76 5.49
CA HIS A 38 -2.92 -8.11 4.58
C HIS A 38 -3.15 -8.96 3.33
N TYR A 39 -2.12 -9.66 2.84
CA TYR A 39 -2.24 -10.64 1.77
C TYR A 39 -3.22 -11.75 2.12
N ALA A 40 -3.16 -12.29 3.34
CA ALA A 40 -4.06 -13.32 3.80
C ALA A 40 -5.50 -12.81 3.84
N LEU A 41 -5.75 -11.72 4.57
CA LEU A 41 -7.10 -11.24 4.83
C LEU A 41 -7.78 -10.63 3.60
N LEU A 42 -7.02 -10.14 2.62
CA LEU A 42 -7.57 -9.62 1.36
C LEU A 42 -7.80 -10.71 0.29
N ASN A 43 -7.42 -11.96 0.56
CA ASN A 43 -7.64 -13.08 -0.36
C ASN A 43 -8.52 -14.19 0.21
N ASN A 44 -8.83 -14.19 1.51
CA ASN A 44 -9.65 -15.19 2.18
C ASN A 44 -10.91 -14.52 2.74
N ASP A 45 -12.05 -15.18 2.57
CA ASP A 45 -13.39 -14.76 3.01
C ASP A 45 -13.69 -13.27 2.75
N VAL A 46 -13.71 -12.91 1.46
CA VAL A 46 -13.67 -11.51 1.04
C VAL A 46 -14.51 -11.25 -0.20
N GLN A 47 -15.26 -10.15 -0.19
CA GLN A 47 -15.95 -9.60 -1.36
C GLN A 47 -15.20 -8.37 -1.86
N TRP A 48 -14.60 -8.49 -3.04
CA TRP A 48 -14.03 -7.33 -3.74
C TRP A 48 -15.11 -6.63 -4.55
N ILE A 49 -15.16 -5.31 -4.44
CA ILE A 49 -15.96 -4.42 -5.29
C ILE A 49 -14.99 -3.44 -5.92
N LEU A 50 -14.82 -3.56 -7.24
CA LEU A 50 -13.96 -2.68 -8.01
C LEU A 50 -14.84 -1.70 -8.75
N ASP A 51 -14.82 -0.46 -8.28
CA ASP A 51 -15.56 0.64 -8.90
C ASP A 51 -14.75 1.30 -10.02
N GLU A 52 -15.46 1.84 -11.02
CA GLU A 52 -14.89 2.53 -12.17
C GLU A 52 -13.78 1.75 -12.91
N THR A 53 -14.00 0.47 -13.22
CA THR A 53 -12.94 -0.42 -13.74
C THR A 53 -12.29 0.03 -15.04
N GLN A 54 -12.96 0.89 -15.82
CA GLN A 54 -12.38 1.51 -17.02
C GLN A 54 -11.20 2.44 -16.72
N LEU A 55 -10.99 2.85 -15.46
CA LEU A 55 -9.86 3.67 -15.02
C LEU A 55 -8.74 2.85 -14.35
N MET A 56 -8.91 1.54 -14.23
CA MET A 56 -7.95 0.69 -13.51
C MET A 56 -6.71 0.32 -14.34
N GLY A 57 -6.78 0.40 -15.67
CA GLY A 57 -5.71 -0.08 -16.53
C GLY A 57 -5.36 -1.55 -16.28
N VAL A 58 -4.07 -1.89 -16.14
CA VAL A 58 -3.61 -3.24 -15.77
C VAL A 58 -4.26 -3.79 -14.51
N GLY A 59 -4.66 -2.93 -13.56
CA GLY A 59 -5.34 -3.32 -12.33
C GLY A 59 -6.61 -4.14 -12.58
N LEU A 60 -7.32 -3.88 -13.70
CA LEU A 60 -8.47 -4.68 -14.12
C LEU A 60 -8.06 -6.12 -14.41
N THR A 61 -7.06 -6.32 -15.26
CA THR A 61 -6.57 -7.67 -15.61
C THR A 61 -5.96 -8.39 -14.42
N THR A 62 -5.29 -7.68 -13.52
CA THR A 62 -4.75 -8.24 -12.27
C THR A 62 -5.85 -8.65 -11.32
N SER A 63 -6.93 -7.87 -11.19
CA SER A 63 -8.07 -8.25 -10.37
C SER A 63 -8.79 -9.49 -10.90
N ALA A 64 -8.93 -9.63 -12.23
CA ALA A 64 -9.43 -10.83 -12.89
C ALA A 64 -8.53 -12.04 -12.60
N GLN A 65 -7.21 -11.89 -12.76
CA GLN A 65 -6.24 -12.94 -12.45
C GLN A 65 -6.30 -13.37 -10.98
N LEU A 66 -6.38 -12.44 -10.03
CA LEU A 66 -6.54 -12.74 -8.61
C LEU A 66 -7.84 -13.49 -8.31
N ASP A 67 -8.94 -13.17 -8.99
CA ASP A 67 -10.18 -13.94 -8.88
C ASP A 67 -10.00 -15.39 -9.37
N GLY A 68 -9.34 -15.55 -10.53
CA GLY A 68 -8.95 -16.86 -11.07
C GLY A 68 -8.05 -17.66 -10.13
N PHE A 69 -7.00 -17.03 -9.58
CA PHE A 69 -6.09 -17.66 -8.65
C PHE A 69 -6.77 -18.09 -7.37
N ARG A 70 -7.66 -17.28 -6.79
CA ARG A 70 -8.40 -17.64 -5.57
C ARG A 70 -9.26 -18.89 -5.78
N LYS A 71 -9.89 -19.03 -6.96
CA LYS A 71 -10.61 -20.25 -7.37
C LYS A 71 -9.68 -21.45 -7.54
N ALA A 72 -8.52 -21.26 -8.17
CA ALA A 72 -7.60 -22.36 -8.53
C ALA A 72 -6.68 -22.82 -7.38
N LEU A 73 -6.33 -21.92 -6.46
CA LEU A 73 -5.33 -22.14 -5.40
C LEU A 73 -5.93 -22.31 -4.00
N LYS A 74 -7.27 -22.33 -3.90
CA LYS A 74 -8.06 -22.44 -2.66
C LYS A 74 -7.91 -21.23 -1.73
N THR A 75 -9.00 -20.90 -1.06
CA THR A 75 -9.09 -19.86 -0.02
C THR A 75 -9.80 -20.44 1.20
N PHE A 76 -9.71 -19.77 2.34
CA PHE A 76 -10.68 -19.91 3.41
C PHE A 76 -11.89 -19.04 3.05
N GLY A 77 -13.09 -19.60 3.22
CA GLY A 77 -14.34 -18.92 2.90
C GLY A 77 -14.51 -18.53 1.42
N PRO A 78 -15.67 -17.96 1.08
CA PRO A 78 -15.94 -17.40 -0.25
C PRO A 78 -15.05 -16.21 -0.58
N ALA A 79 -14.42 -16.21 -1.75
CA ALA A 79 -13.72 -15.05 -2.27
C ALA A 79 -14.30 -14.65 -3.63
N ARG A 80 -14.92 -13.47 -3.71
CA ARG A 80 -15.69 -13.02 -4.88
C ARG A 80 -15.25 -11.65 -5.34
N THR A 81 -15.56 -11.34 -6.59
CA THR A 81 -15.21 -10.07 -7.23
C THR A 81 -16.37 -9.53 -8.03
N LEU A 82 -16.72 -8.27 -7.78
CA LEU A 82 -17.69 -7.50 -8.55
C LEU A 82 -16.96 -6.36 -9.27
N TRP A 83 -17.09 -6.32 -10.60
CA TRP A 83 -16.54 -5.26 -11.44
C TRP A 83 -17.66 -4.30 -11.83
N MET A 84 -17.55 -3.05 -11.40
CA MET A 84 -18.51 -1.98 -11.70
C MET A 84 -17.90 -0.98 -12.69
N SER A 85 -18.64 -0.66 -13.75
CA SER A 85 -18.15 0.24 -14.79
C SER A 85 -19.28 0.84 -15.60
N ALA A 86 -19.10 2.08 -16.04
CA ALA A 86 -19.98 2.72 -17.02
C ALA A 86 -19.74 2.22 -18.46
N THR A 87 -18.55 1.71 -18.76
CA THR A 87 -18.11 1.33 -20.11
C THR A 87 -17.21 0.07 -20.04
N LEU A 88 -17.71 -1.01 -19.44
CA LEU A 88 -16.90 -2.20 -19.13
C LEU A 88 -16.33 -2.86 -20.40
N ASP A 89 -15.00 -3.02 -20.48
CA ASP A 89 -14.39 -3.94 -21.45
C ASP A 89 -14.44 -5.38 -20.91
N ALA A 90 -15.59 -6.03 -21.04
CA ALA A 90 -15.81 -7.38 -20.52
C ALA A 90 -14.86 -8.44 -21.13
N LYS A 91 -14.21 -8.14 -22.27
CA LYS A 91 -13.19 -9.01 -22.87
C LYS A 91 -11.87 -8.93 -22.11
N ALA A 92 -11.55 -7.81 -21.44
CA ALA A 92 -10.36 -7.70 -20.60
C ALA A 92 -10.41 -8.58 -19.35
N LEU A 93 -11.60 -9.00 -18.93
CA LEU A 93 -11.80 -9.96 -17.84
C LEU A 93 -11.45 -11.39 -18.24
N ASP A 94 -11.48 -11.72 -19.54
CA ASP A 94 -11.13 -13.04 -20.05
C ASP A 94 -9.60 -13.17 -20.15
N THR A 95 -8.99 -13.77 -19.13
CA THR A 95 -7.54 -13.92 -18.99
C THR A 95 -7.16 -15.40 -18.85
N VAL A 96 -5.86 -15.71 -18.87
CA VAL A 96 -5.42 -17.13 -18.90
C VAL A 96 -5.85 -17.94 -17.68
N ASP A 97 -5.85 -17.34 -16.48
CA ASP A 97 -6.27 -18.05 -15.26
C ASP A 97 -7.67 -17.60 -14.79
N HIS A 98 -8.32 -16.68 -15.53
CA HIS A 98 -9.72 -16.28 -15.32
C HIS A 98 -10.46 -16.29 -16.66
N SER A 99 -10.82 -17.49 -17.09
CA SER A 99 -11.51 -17.70 -18.37
C SER A 99 -12.99 -17.33 -18.29
N ARG A 100 -13.52 -16.80 -19.39
CA ARG A 100 -14.95 -16.53 -19.54
C ARG A 100 -15.80 -17.80 -19.31
N PRO A 101 -16.82 -17.77 -18.43
CA PRO A 101 -17.76 -18.87 -18.26
C PRO A 101 -18.55 -19.16 -19.53
N ASP A 102 -18.95 -20.42 -19.72
CA ASP A 102 -19.73 -20.87 -20.90
C ASP A 102 -21.02 -20.06 -21.11
N ASN A 103 -21.71 -19.71 -20.02
CA ASN A 103 -22.95 -18.91 -20.04
C ASN A 103 -22.71 -17.39 -20.11
N GLY A 104 -21.46 -16.95 -20.25
CA GLY A 104 -21.07 -15.54 -20.14
C GLY A 104 -20.93 -15.06 -18.70
N TRP A 105 -20.54 -13.80 -18.56
CA TRP A 105 -20.47 -13.13 -17.26
C TRP A 105 -21.87 -12.88 -16.71
N GLN A 106 -22.06 -13.06 -15.40
CA GLN A 106 -23.26 -12.54 -14.75
C GLN A 106 -23.17 -11.01 -14.75
N THR A 107 -24.18 -10.34 -15.32
CA THR A 107 -24.23 -8.88 -15.47
C THR A 107 -25.55 -8.35 -14.97
N GLU A 108 -25.50 -7.28 -14.16
CA GLU A 108 -26.66 -6.52 -13.70
C GLU A 108 -26.67 -5.17 -14.44
N ASN A 109 -27.79 -4.81 -15.07
CA ASN A 109 -27.97 -3.56 -15.82
C ASN A 109 -29.26 -2.86 -15.37
N LEU A 110 -29.45 -1.60 -15.77
CA LEU A 110 -30.73 -0.91 -15.57
C LEU A 110 -31.85 -1.61 -16.35
N GLU A 111 -32.99 -1.80 -15.70
CA GLU A 111 -34.18 -2.46 -16.26
C GLU A 111 -35.31 -1.47 -16.55
N ASP A 112 -36.36 -1.91 -17.25
CA ASP A 112 -37.50 -1.05 -17.63
C ASP A 112 -38.16 -0.36 -16.42
N ASP A 113 -38.20 -1.03 -15.26
CA ASP A 113 -38.74 -0.49 -14.02
C ASP A 113 -37.87 0.65 -13.46
N ASP A 114 -36.55 0.63 -13.68
CA ASP A 114 -35.66 1.75 -13.33
C ASP A 114 -35.95 2.97 -14.21
N PHE A 115 -36.16 2.76 -15.52
CA PHE A 115 -36.50 3.83 -16.46
C PHE A 115 -37.90 4.43 -16.23
N ALA A 116 -38.80 3.69 -15.56
CA ALA A 116 -40.09 4.20 -15.13
C ALA A 116 -39.97 5.21 -13.97
N ASN A 117 -38.84 5.23 -13.24
CA ASN A 117 -38.59 6.17 -12.16
C ASN A 117 -38.34 7.59 -12.73
N PRO A 118 -39.15 8.61 -12.37
CA PRO A 118 -38.97 9.98 -12.87
C PRO A 118 -37.61 10.59 -12.57
N TYR A 119 -36.98 10.19 -11.45
CA TYR A 119 -35.64 10.64 -11.10
C TYR A 119 -34.59 10.11 -12.08
N VAL A 120 -34.60 8.79 -12.34
CA VAL A 120 -33.69 8.15 -13.31
C VAL A 120 -33.87 8.74 -14.69
N ARG A 121 -35.14 8.88 -15.13
CA ARG A 121 -35.46 9.46 -16.43
C ARG A 121 -34.93 10.88 -16.59
N ARG A 122 -35.06 11.72 -15.56
CA ARG A 122 -34.48 13.07 -15.56
C ARG A 122 -32.96 13.05 -15.73
N LEU A 123 -32.26 12.11 -15.10
CA LEU A 123 -30.81 12.00 -15.24
C LEU A 123 -30.43 11.58 -16.67
N ILE A 124 -31.08 10.55 -17.20
CA ILE A 124 -30.82 10.01 -18.54
C ILE A 124 -31.12 11.03 -19.65
N ASP A 125 -32.23 11.76 -19.51
CA ASP A 125 -32.68 12.76 -20.50
C ASP A 125 -31.98 14.13 -20.34
N SER A 126 -31.10 14.29 -19.35
CA SER A 126 -30.40 15.55 -19.10
C SER A 126 -29.46 15.92 -20.25
N LYS A 127 -29.57 17.17 -20.73
CA LYS A 127 -28.70 17.72 -21.78
C LYS A 127 -27.47 18.41 -21.21
N LYS A 128 -26.38 18.36 -21.96
CA LYS A 128 -25.08 18.94 -21.68
C LYS A 128 -24.49 19.44 -23.00
N SER A 129 -24.78 20.70 -23.38
CA SER A 129 -24.31 21.23 -24.66
C SER A 129 -22.78 21.24 -24.70
N CYS A 130 -22.21 20.70 -25.76
CA CYS A 130 -20.77 20.54 -25.94
C CYS A 130 -20.26 21.40 -27.09
N GLN A 131 -19.15 22.11 -26.88
CA GLN A 131 -18.48 22.88 -27.93
C GLN A 131 -16.98 23.01 -27.66
N GLN A 132 -16.20 23.32 -28.69
CA GLN A 132 -14.78 23.61 -28.54
C GLN A 132 -14.56 24.95 -27.84
N ALA A 133 -13.60 25.02 -26.91
CA ALA A 133 -13.19 26.26 -26.28
C ALA A 133 -12.45 27.18 -27.27
N SER A 134 -12.47 28.49 -27.01
CA SER A 134 -11.73 29.47 -27.82
C SER A 134 -10.20 29.39 -27.65
N VAL A 135 -9.74 28.62 -26.66
CA VAL A 135 -8.32 28.46 -26.32
C VAL A 135 -7.87 27.06 -26.75
N THR A 136 -6.69 26.99 -27.36
CA THR A 136 -6.03 25.73 -27.74
C THR A 136 -4.67 25.66 -27.05
N LEU A 137 -4.33 24.49 -26.53
CA LEU A 137 -3.00 24.25 -25.99
C LEU A 137 -2.04 23.86 -27.11
N ASP A 138 -1.06 24.72 -27.38
CA ASP A 138 -0.01 24.47 -28.37
C ASP A 138 1.40 24.74 -27.83
N GLY A 139 2.41 24.43 -28.64
CA GLY A 139 3.81 24.53 -28.24
C GLY A 139 4.33 25.95 -27.97
N ASP A 140 3.61 26.98 -28.41
CA ASP A 140 4.00 28.38 -28.28
C ASP A 140 3.22 29.05 -27.13
N SER A 141 1.92 28.79 -27.01
CA SER A 141 1.05 29.16 -25.88
C SER A 141 1.44 28.48 -24.57
N SER A 142 1.86 27.21 -24.59
CA SER A 142 2.41 26.50 -23.42
C SER A 142 3.67 27.16 -22.85
N LYS A 143 4.40 27.95 -23.64
CA LYS A 143 5.55 28.75 -23.18
C LYS A 143 5.17 30.16 -22.76
N LYS A 144 4.00 30.66 -23.17
CA LYS A 144 3.53 32.04 -22.91
C LYS A 144 1.99 32.12 -22.92
N GLY A 145 1.40 32.28 -21.74
CA GLY A 145 0.08 32.91 -21.59
C GLY A 145 -1.14 32.01 -21.76
N TYR A 146 -0.98 30.70 -22.03
CA TYR A 146 -2.09 29.74 -22.04
C TYR A 146 -2.97 29.84 -20.79
N GLU A 147 -2.34 29.92 -19.61
CA GLU A 147 -3.04 30.03 -18.33
C GLU A 147 -3.85 31.32 -18.20
N LYS A 148 -3.44 32.40 -18.87
CA LYS A 148 -4.13 33.69 -18.84
C LYS A 148 -5.30 33.71 -19.80
N ASP A 149 -5.08 33.25 -21.03
CA ASP A 149 -6.12 33.18 -22.05
C ASP A 149 -7.25 32.23 -21.60
N LEU A 150 -6.87 31.10 -20.99
CA LEU A 150 -7.82 30.17 -20.39
C LEU A 150 -8.53 30.77 -19.18
N ALA A 151 -7.84 31.51 -18.31
CA ALA A 151 -8.48 32.19 -17.18
C ALA A 151 -9.57 33.18 -17.65
N ASP A 152 -9.29 33.95 -18.71
CA ASP A 152 -10.26 34.89 -19.28
C ASP A 152 -11.45 34.15 -19.92
N ALA A 153 -11.22 33.04 -20.62
CA ALA A 153 -12.28 32.20 -21.19
C ALA A 153 -13.19 31.59 -20.11
N VAL A 154 -12.59 31.04 -19.04
CA VAL A 154 -13.32 30.46 -17.90
C VAL A 154 -14.15 31.52 -17.19
N LEU A 155 -13.56 32.68 -16.88
CA LEU A 155 -14.28 33.78 -16.22
C LEU A 155 -15.42 34.33 -17.08
N SER A 156 -15.27 34.33 -18.41
CA SER A 156 -16.31 34.80 -19.33
C SER A 156 -17.49 33.82 -19.44
N ALA A 157 -17.23 32.51 -19.34
CA ALA A 157 -18.25 31.46 -19.37
C ALA A 157 -18.83 31.12 -17.98
N HIS A 158 -18.27 31.67 -16.91
CA HIS A 158 -18.74 31.45 -15.55
C HIS A 158 -20.13 32.06 -15.35
N GLN A 159 -21.07 31.23 -14.89
CA GLN A 159 -22.44 31.64 -14.62
C GLN A 159 -22.57 31.97 -13.12
N SER A 160 -22.88 33.22 -12.77
CA SER A 160 -22.92 33.66 -11.36
C SER A 160 -23.87 32.83 -10.52
N GLY A 161 -23.45 32.52 -9.29
CA GLY A 161 -24.22 31.68 -8.36
C GLY A 161 -24.16 30.18 -8.68
N THR A 162 -23.37 29.76 -9.66
CA THR A 162 -23.20 28.35 -10.05
C THR A 162 -21.79 27.85 -9.79
N LEU A 163 -21.59 26.55 -10.01
CA LEU A 163 -20.29 25.90 -9.98
C LEU A 163 -19.73 25.73 -11.41
N THR A 164 -18.50 26.19 -11.62
CA THR A 164 -17.69 25.90 -12.80
C THR A 164 -16.55 24.95 -12.44
N LEU A 165 -16.43 23.85 -13.18
CA LEU A 165 -15.33 22.89 -13.05
C LEU A 165 -14.37 23.04 -14.24
N VAL A 166 -13.07 23.11 -13.98
CA VAL A 166 -12.02 23.12 -15.01
C VAL A 166 -11.09 21.95 -14.78
N VAL A 167 -11.03 20.98 -15.69
CA VAL A 167 -10.19 19.78 -15.57
C VAL A 167 -9.02 19.86 -16.55
N LEU A 168 -7.80 19.93 -16.02
CA LEU A 168 -6.55 19.93 -16.80
C LEU A 168 -5.76 18.65 -16.53
N ASN A 169 -5.01 18.18 -17.52
CA ASN A 169 -4.35 16.87 -17.44
C ASN A 169 -3.05 16.88 -16.60
N ARG A 170 -2.51 18.06 -16.29
CA ARG A 170 -1.24 18.21 -15.54
C ARG A 170 -1.42 19.10 -14.32
N VAL A 171 -0.94 18.63 -13.16
CA VAL A 171 -0.96 19.38 -11.88
C VAL A 171 -0.34 20.78 -12.01
N SER A 172 0.79 20.91 -12.71
CA SER A 172 1.43 22.22 -12.89
C SER A 172 0.53 23.20 -13.64
N ARG A 173 -0.17 22.76 -14.68
CA ARG A 173 -1.13 23.60 -15.42
C ARG A 173 -2.30 24.02 -14.53
N SER A 174 -2.81 23.10 -13.69
CA SER A 174 -3.87 23.41 -12.72
C SER A 174 -3.42 24.44 -11.68
N GLN A 175 -2.18 24.33 -11.18
CA GLN A 175 -1.59 25.32 -10.26
C GLN A 175 -1.44 26.69 -10.93
N ASP A 176 -0.92 26.74 -12.17
CA ASP A 176 -0.72 27.98 -12.92
C ASP A 176 -2.06 28.69 -13.22
N LEU A 177 -3.08 27.95 -13.66
CA LEU A 177 -4.43 28.49 -13.91
C LEU A 177 -5.08 28.98 -12.61
N PHE A 178 -4.96 28.23 -11.52
CA PHE A 178 -5.48 28.64 -10.21
C PHE A 178 -4.91 30.00 -9.79
N GLN A 179 -3.59 30.18 -9.91
CA GLN A 179 -2.94 31.45 -9.60
C GLN A 179 -3.38 32.58 -10.54
N ALA A 180 -3.55 32.29 -11.84
CA ALA A 180 -4.02 33.27 -12.81
C ALA A 180 -5.45 33.75 -12.51
N ILE A 181 -6.38 32.83 -12.26
CA ILE A 181 -7.77 33.15 -11.90
C ILE A 181 -7.81 33.89 -10.56
N LYS A 182 -7.16 33.38 -9.50
CA LYS A 182 -7.14 34.01 -8.17
C LYS A 182 -6.64 35.46 -8.24
N LYS A 183 -5.56 35.70 -8.99
CA LYS A 183 -5.04 37.06 -9.21
C LYS A 183 -6.04 37.98 -9.91
N LEU A 184 -6.77 37.48 -10.91
CA LEU A 184 -7.77 38.27 -11.64
C LEU A 184 -9.01 38.55 -10.78
N THR A 185 -9.49 37.55 -10.02
CA THR A 185 -10.66 37.67 -9.14
C THR A 185 -10.39 38.61 -7.97
N ASP A 186 -9.20 38.55 -7.38
CA ASP A 186 -8.77 39.43 -6.29
C ASP A 186 -8.62 40.87 -6.78
N LYS A 187 -7.97 41.07 -7.93
CA LYS A 187 -7.81 42.40 -8.54
C LYS A 187 -9.15 43.06 -8.87
N LYS A 188 -10.14 42.26 -9.31
CA LYS A 188 -11.49 42.75 -9.66
C LYS A 188 -12.46 42.77 -8.46
N ASN A 189 -12.04 42.30 -7.28
CA ASN A 189 -12.89 42.07 -6.11
C ASN A 189 -14.21 41.35 -6.47
N SER A 190 -14.10 40.31 -7.31
CA SER A 190 -15.26 39.67 -7.95
C SER A 190 -16.15 38.87 -7.00
N GLY A 191 -15.63 38.50 -5.82
CA GLY A 191 -16.32 37.64 -4.85
C GLY A 191 -16.44 36.17 -5.28
N VAL A 192 -15.89 35.78 -6.44
CA VAL A 192 -15.85 34.39 -6.91
C VAL A 192 -14.92 33.58 -6.02
N ASP A 193 -15.41 32.45 -5.52
CA ASP A 193 -14.60 31.52 -4.75
C ASP A 193 -13.81 30.61 -5.70
N VAL A 194 -12.50 30.51 -5.51
CA VAL A 194 -11.59 29.77 -6.39
C VAL A 194 -10.91 28.66 -5.58
N CYS A 195 -11.05 27.42 -6.03
CA CYS A 195 -10.53 26.23 -5.35
C CYS A 195 -9.65 25.40 -6.29
N LEU A 196 -8.70 24.64 -5.72
CA LEU A 196 -7.78 23.76 -6.45
C LEU A 196 -7.84 22.33 -5.90
N ILE A 197 -7.98 21.34 -6.77
CA ILE A 197 -8.04 19.91 -6.39
C ILE A 197 -7.06 19.08 -7.23
N HIS A 198 -6.11 18.41 -6.57
CA HIS A 198 -5.24 17.40 -7.19
C HIS A 198 -4.63 16.46 -6.14
N SER A 199 -3.98 15.38 -6.59
CA SER A 199 -3.41 14.34 -5.71
C SER A 199 -2.22 14.80 -4.85
N ARG A 200 -1.52 15.87 -5.24
CA ARG A 200 -0.27 16.32 -4.60
C ARG A 200 -0.45 17.19 -3.34
N PHE A 201 -1.49 16.92 -2.55
CA PHE A 201 -1.69 17.53 -1.23
C PHE A 201 -1.45 16.47 -0.15
N ARG A 202 -0.98 16.89 1.03
CA ARG A 202 -1.08 16.05 2.24
C ARG A 202 -2.55 15.82 2.57
N PRO A 203 -2.93 14.66 3.10
CA PRO A 203 -4.32 14.37 3.48
C PRO A 203 -4.99 15.47 4.31
N VAL A 204 -4.28 16.02 5.30
CA VAL A 204 -4.80 17.10 6.17
C VAL A 204 -5.15 18.39 5.41
N ASP A 205 -4.32 18.81 4.46
CA ASP A 205 -4.56 20.02 3.67
C ASP A 205 -5.60 19.75 2.57
N ARG A 206 -5.58 18.54 2.02
CA ARG A 206 -6.55 18.06 1.04
C ARG A 206 -7.96 18.04 1.62
N GLU A 207 -8.14 17.55 2.84
CA GLU A 207 -9.45 17.46 3.49
C GLU A 207 -10.07 18.84 3.66
N ALA A 208 -9.32 19.82 4.19
CA ALA A 208 -9.80 21.19 4.33
C ALA A 208 -10.14 21.84 2.97
N THR A 209 -9.28 21.63 1.97
CA THR A 209 -9.47 22.21 0.63
C THR A 209 -10.66 21.55 -0.09
N GLN A 210 -10.80 20.24 -0.01
CA GLN A 210 -11.90 19.49 -0.62
C GLN A 210 -13.22 19.76 0.09
N ALA A 211 -13.25 19.80 1.44
CA ALA A 211 -14.45 20.14 2.19
C ALA A 211 -14.98 21.52 1.77
N LYS A 212 -14.09 22.51 1.67
CA LYS A 212 -14.47 23.84 1.15
C LYS A 212 -14.94 23.77 -0.31
N ALA A 213 -14.21 23.09 -1.19
CA ALA A 213 -14.50 23.08 -2.61
C ALA A 213 -15.82 22.36 -2.96
N LEU A 214 -16.10 21.26 -2.26
CA LEU A 214 -17.21 20.35 -2.52
C LEU A 214 -18.47 20.67 -1.72
N ASP A 215 -18.41 21.62 -0.78
CA ASP A 215 -19.60 22.12 -0.08
C ASP A 215 -20.55 22.81 -1.06
N ASP A 216 -21.66 22.14 -1.37
CA ASP A 216 -22.70 22.61 -2.27
C ASP A 216 -23.96 23.09 -1.56
N THR A 217 -23.91 23.22 -0.22
CA THR A 217 -25.06 23.65 0.60
C THR A 217 -25.35 25.15 0.43
N GLU A 218 -24.30 25.97 0.38
CA GLU A 218 -24.39 27.42 0.12
C GLU A 218 -23.28 27.88 -0.84
N LEU A 219 -23.59 27.93 -2.14
CA LEU A 219 -22.68 28.56 -3.10
C LEU A 219 -22.63 30.09 -2.90
N PRO A 220 -21.44 30.72 -3.00
CA PRO A 220 -21.33 32.17 -2.99
C PRO A 220 -22.19 32.80 -4.11
N LYS A 221 -22.70 34.02 -3.88
CA LYS A 221 -23.49 34.75 -4.90
C LYS A 221 -22.77 34.91 -6.23
N ALA A 222 -21.46 35.12 -6.19
CA ALA A 222 -20.65 35.24 -7.39
C ALA A 222 -20.37 33.89 -8.07
N GLY A 223 -20.62 32.77 -7.38
CA GLY A 223 -20.33 31.41 -7.82
C GLY A 223 -18.98 30.89 -7.31
N ARG A 224 -18.68 29.64 -7.69
CA ARG A 224 -17.42 28.96 -7.38
C ARG A 224 -16.78 28.41 -8.65
N ILE A 225 -15.45 28.50 -8.73
CA ILE A 225 -14.63 27.87 -9.76
C ILE A 225 -13.70 26.85 -9.10
N ILE A 226 -13.82 25.59 -9.50
CA ILE A 226 -12.91 24.51 -9.09
C ILE A 226 -11.98 24.20 -10.25
N ILE A 227 -10.68 24.38 -10.06
CA ILE A 227 -9.66 23.88 -10.98
C ILE A 227 -9.19 22.53 -10.44
N ALA A 228 -9.21 21.51 -11.29
CA ALA A 228 -8.89 20.15 -10.91
C ALA A 228 -7.99 19.45 -11.94
N THR A 229 -7.48 18.30 -11.52
CA THR A 229 -6.88 17.28 -12.39
C THR A 229 -7.81 16.08 -12.47
N GLN A 230 -7.32 14.94 -12.98
CA GLN A 230 -8.02 13.66 -13.01
C GLN A 230 -8.52 13.19 -11.62
N ALA A 231 -8.01 13.79 -10.53
CA ALA A 231 -8.47 13.52 -9.17
C ALA A 231 -9.99 13.74 -8.95
N ILE A 232 -10.68 14.41 -9.87
CA ILE A 232 -12.13 14.62 -9.83
C ILE A 232 -12.94 13.57 -10.61
N GLU A 233 -12.27 12.72 -11.40
CA GLU A 233 -12.91 11.73 -12.27
C GLU A 233 -13.56 10.60 -11.46
N ALA A 234 -12.98 10.24 -10.30
CA ALA A 234 -13.47 9.18 -9.43
C ALA A 234 -13.67 9.66 -7.98
N GLY A 235 -14.67 9.11 -7.30
CA GLY A 235 -14.87 9.29 -5.86
C GLY A 235 -15.33 10.68 -5.39
N VAL A 236 -15.75 11.57 -6.30
CA VAL A 236 -16.23 12.92 -5.96
C VAL A 236 -17.67 13.14 -6.43
N ASP A 237 -18.59 13.39 -5.49
CA ASP A 237 -19.96 13.79 -5.81
C ASP A 237 -20.05 15.31 -6.00
N LEU A 238 -20.05 15.76 -7.25
CA LEU A 238 -20.22 17.16 -7.61
C LEU A 238 -21.09 17.29 -8.87
N SER A 239 -21.83 18.39 -8.98
CA SER A 239 -22.66 18.71 -10.14
C SER A 239 -22.41 20.14 -10.62
N ALA A 240 -21.42 20.31 -11.51
CA ALA A 240 -21.10 21.61 -12.10
C ALA A 240 -22.13 22.01 -13.18
N THR A 241 -22.35 23.31 -13.33
CA THR A 241 -23.18 23.88 -14.40
C THR A 241 -22.34 24.12 -15.65
N THR A 242 -21.10 24.60 -15.48
CA THR A 242 -20.15 24.79 -16.58
C THR A 242 -18.94 23.88 -16.37
N LEU A 243 -18.52 23.15 -17.41
CA LEU A 243 -17.31 22.33 -17.42
C LEU A 243 -16.36 22.79 -18.52
N PHE A 244 -15.10 23.03 -18.17
CA PHE A 244 -13.98 23.07 -19.10
C PHE A 244 -13.14 21.81 -18.92
N THR A 245 -12.76 21.14 -20.00
CA THR A 245 -11.86 19.98 -19.93
C THR A 245 -10.84 20.04 -21.05
N GLU A 246 -9.56 19.83 -20.73
CA GLU A 246 -8.58 19.47 -21.76
C GLU A 246 -8.98 18.15 -22.43
N LEU A 247 -8.62 17.98 -23.71
CA LEU A 247 -8.75 16.70 -24.38
C LEU A 247 -8.04 15.59 -23.58
N ALA A 248 -8.69 14.45 -23.49
CA ALA A 248 -8.24 13.26 -22.78
C ALA A 248 -8.81 12.02 -23.48
N PRO A 249 -8.38 10.79 -23.13
CA PRO A 249 -9.01 9.58 -23.62
C PRO A 249 -10.53 9.61 -23.41
N TRP A 250 -11.26 8.95 -24.30
CA TRP A 250 -12.73 9.01 -24.32
C TRP A 250 -13.38 8.62 -22.99
N SER A 251 -12.88 7.56 -22.34
CA SER A 251 -13.35 7.11 -21.02
C SER A 251 -13.20 8.20 -19.94
N SER A 252 -12.04 8.88 -19.87
CA SER A 252 -11.83 10.02 -18.97
C SER A 252 -12.77 11.18 -19.28
N LEU A 253 -13.02 11.50 -20.55
CA LEU A 253 -13.96 12.54 -20.94
C LEU A 253 -15.40 12.21 -20.50
N VAL A 254 -15.88 10.98 -20.72
CA VAL A 254 -17.19 10.52 -20.25
C VAL A 254 -17.33 10.71 -18.74
N GLN A 255 -16.30 10.39 -17.97
CA GLN A 255 -16.28 10.60 -16.52
C GLN A 255 -16.34 12.09 -16.13
N ARG A 256 -15.58 12.94 -16.82
CA ARG A 256 -15.63 14.40 -16.62
C ARG A 256 -17.01 14.97 -16.97
N PHE A 257 -17.64 14.51 -18.05
CA PHE A 257 -19.02 14.90 -18.42
C PHE A 257 -20.02 14.46 -17.36
N GLY A 258 -19.78 13.33 -16.68
CA GLY A 258 -20.54 12.86 -15.52
C GLY A 258 -20.51 13.80 -14.31
N ARG A 259 -19.59 14.78 -14.27
CA ARG A 259 -19.50 15.84 -13.24
C ARG A 259 -20.20 17.15 -13.66
N CYS A 260 -20.65 17.26 -14.91
CA CYS A 260 -21.48 18.35 -15.39
C CYS A 260 -22.96 17.92 -15.41
N ASN A 261 -23.85 18.74 -14.85
CA ASN A 261 -25.27 18.45 -14.73
C ASN A 261 -25.59 17.05 -14.17
N ARG A 262 -24.79 16.57 -13.21
CA ARG A 262 -24.88 15.22 -12.64
C ARG A 262 -26.27 14.94 -12.04
N ARG A 263 -26.93 15.96 -11.50
CA ARG A 263 -28.26 15.87 -10.88
C ARG A 263 -29.43 16.10 -11.85
N GLY A 264 -29.14 16.45 -13.11
CA GLY A 264 -30.15 16.73 -14.14
C GLY A 264 -31.04 17.93 -13.81
N MET A 265 -30.51 18.96 -13.14
CA MET A 265 -31.26 20.13 -12.69
C MET A 265 -31.03 21.40 -13.54
N CYS A 266 -29.98 21.43 -14.37
CA CYS A 266 -29.68 22.59 -15.21
C CYS A 266 -30.72 22.77 -16.33
N GLY A 267 -31.05 24.03 -16.65
CA GLY A 267 -32.03 24.37 -17.69
C GLY A 267 -33.50 24.14 -17.32
N ILE A 268 -33.79 23.79 -16.06
CA ILE A 268 -35.14 23.56 -15.53
C ILE A 268 -35.51 24.72 -14.59
N ASP A 269 -36.76 25.17 -14.57
CA ASP A 269 -37.26 26.20 -13.64
C ASP A 269 -36.42 27.50 -13.58
N GLY A 270 -35.90 27.93 -14.74
CA GLY A 270 -35.07 29.13 -14.84
C GLY A 270 -33.63 28.95 -14.34
N GLN A 271 -33.24 27.72 -13.97
CA GLN A 271 -31.84 27.40 -13.67
C GLN A 271 -30.98 27.52 -14.93
N PRO A 272 -29.72 27.95 -14.80
CA PRO A 272 -28.87 28.15 -15.96
C PRO A 272 -28.58 26.83 -16.70
N PRO A 273 -28.41 26.86 -18.03
CA PRO A 273 -28.18 25.66 -18.83
C PRO A 273 -26.78 25.08 -18.57
N ALA A 274 -26.66 23.76 -18.69
CA ALA A 274 -25.38 23.08 -18.58
C ALA A 274 -24.53 23.29 -19.84
N GLN A 275 -23.25 23.63 -19.65
CA GLN A 275 -22.32 23.92 -20.74
C GLN A 275 -21.00 23.16 -20.57
N VAL A 276 -20.54 22.53 -21.64
CA VAL A 276 -19.26 21.81 -21.69
C VAL A 276 -18.39 22.41 -22.78
N PHE A 277 -17.18 22.81 -22.41
CA PHE A 277 -16.15 23.35 -23.27
C PHE A 277 -14.95 22.40 -23.28
N TRP A 278 -14.63 21.80 -24.43
CA TRP A 278 -13.42 20.99 -24.56
C TRP A 278 -12.28 21.83 -25.15
N ILE A 279 -11.13 21.78 -24.50
CA ILE A 279 -9.93 22.54 -24.87
C ILE A 279 -9.07 21.63 -25.75
N ASP A 280 -8.88 22.04 -27.00
CA ASP A 280 -8.07 21.29 -27.95
C ASP A 280 -6.59 21.30 -27.55
N ILE A 281 -5.88 20.22 -27.91
CA ILE A 281 -4.45 20.06 -27.72
C ILE A 281 -3.84 19.86 -29.11
N ALA A 282 -2.91 20.74 -29.49
CA ALA A 282 -2.31 20.71 -30.80
C ALA A 282 -1.42 19.46 -30.98
N THR A 283 -1.81 18.59 -31.91
CA THR A 283 -1.08 17.37 -32.25
C THR A 283 -0.37 17.43 -33.61
N SER A 284 -0.38 18.59 -34.27
CA SER A 284 0.19 18.80 -35.61
C SER A 284 1.73 18.71 -35.68
N ASP A 285 2.44 19.10 -34.63
CA ASP A 285 3.90 18.94 -34.49
C ASP A 285 4.20 17.71 -33.63
N ALA A 286 4.58 16.59 -34.26
CA ALA A 286 4.82 15.31 -33.59
C ALA A 286 5.83 15.40 -32.42
N ARG A 287 6.83 16.30 -32.48
CA ARG A 287 7.83 16.42 -31.41
C ARG A 287 7.25 17.12 -30.18
N LYS A 288 6.42 18.16 -30.40
CA LYS A 288 5.79 18.91 -29.31
C LYS A 288 4.54 18.20 -28.76
N ALA A 289 3.77 17.55 -29.63
CA ALA A 289 2.52 16.87 -29.31
C ALA A 289 2.68 15.87 -28.16
N LYS A 290 3.77 15.08 -28.17
CA LYS A 290 4.03 14.09 -27.12
C LYS A 290 4.11 14.71 -25.72
N ASP A 291 4.78 15.86 -25.56
CA ASP A 291 4.82 16.53 -24.25
C ASP A 291 3.44 17.11 -23.89
N LEU A 292 2.79 17.82 -24.82
CA LEU A 292 1.49 18.45 -24.56
C LEU A 292 0.41 17.44 -24.15
N ALA A 293 0.44 16.25 -24.75
CA ALA A 293 -0.50 15.15 -24.54
C ALA A 293 -0.37 14.45 -23.18
N LEU A 294 0.81 14.48 -22.55
CA LEU A 294 1.02 13.77 -21.27
C LEU A 294 -0.03 14.18 -20.22
N PRO A 295 -0.56 13.21 -19.46
CA PRO A 295 -0.03 11.85 -19.30
C PRO A 295 -0.51 10.82 -20.36
N TYR A 296 -1.30 11.24 -21.33
CA TYR A 296 -1.93 10.35 -22.30
C TYR A 296 -1.13 10.23 -23.60
N GLU A 297 -1.46 9.21 -24.39
CA GLU A 297 -0.89 9.06 -25.72
C GLU A 297 -1.60 9.96 -26.74
N VAL A 298 -0.84 10.42 -27.74
CA VAL A 298 -1.37 11.34 -28.77
C VAL A 298 -2.53 10.72 -29.55
N GLN A 299 -2.48 9.40 -29.78
CA GLN A 299 -3.51 8.66 -30.51
C GLN A 299 -4.86 8.67 -29.78
N GLU A 300 -4.85 8.53 -28.45
CA GLU A 300 -6.06 8.56 -27.63
C GLU A 300 -6.73 9.94 -27.67
N ILE A 301 -5.92 11.01 -27.63
CA ILE A 301 -6.37 12.40 -27.77
C ILE A 301 -6.97 12.65 -29.15
N ASP A 302 -6.31 12.18 -30.22
CA ASP A 302 -6.79 12.35 -31.59
C ASP A 302 -8.11 11.61 -31.83
N LYS A 303 -8.25 10.38 -31.30
CA LYS A 303 -9.48 9.58 -31.34
C LYS A 303 -10.63 10.29 -30.62
N ALA A 304 -10.39 10.77 -29.40
CA ALA A 304 -11.37 11.54 -28.63
C ALA A 304 -11.80 12.84 -29.34
N ARG A 305 -10.86 13.55 -29.97
CA ARG A 305 -11.17 14.73 -30.79
C ARG A 305 -12.13 14.38 -31.94
N GLY A 306 -11.90 13.24 -32.60
CA GLY A 306 -12.76 12.73 -33.67
C GLY A 306 -14.21 12.56 -33.23
N TYR A 307 -14.44 11.97 -32.04
CA TYR A 307 -15.78 11.84 -31.48
C TYR A 307 -16.39 13.21 -31.15
N LEU A 308 -15.66 14.06 -30.42
CA LEU A 308 -16.16 15.37 -29.97
C LEU A 308 -16.50 16.33 -31.12
N ALA A 309 -15.76 16.29 -32.22
CA ALA A 309 -16.01 17.15 -33.38
C ALA A 309 -17.39 16.92 -34.01
N SER A 310 -18.01 15.77 -33.76
CA SER A 310 -19.34 15.40 -34.27
C SER A 310 -20.48 15.59 -33.26
N LEU A 311 -20.17 16.00 -32.02
CA LEU A 311 -21.14 16.07 -30.93
C LEU A 311 -21.46 17.51 -30.54
N GLU A 312 -22.75 17.81 -30.47
CA GLU A 312 -23.26 19.07 -29.89
C GLU A 312 -23.77 18.88 -28.44
N ASP A 313 -23.89 17.63 -27.99
CA ASP A 313 -24.37 17.24 -26.67
C ASP A 313 -23.61 16.03 -26.13
N VAL A 314 -23.29 16.06 -24.83
CA VAL A 314 -22.61 14.97 -24.10
C VAL A 314 -23.44 14.48 -22.90
N GLY A 315 -24.77 14.59 -22.99
CA GLY A 315 -25.70 13.96 -22.04
C GLY A 315 -25.71 12.43 -22.17
N PRO A 316 -26.25 11.69 -21.18
CA PRO A 316 -26.22 10.22 -21.18
C PRO A 316 -26.78 9.57 -22.45
N ASN A 317 -27.90 10.10 -22.97
CA ASN A 317 -28.50 9.61 -24.22
C ASN A 317 -27.61 9.82 -25.47
N SER A 318 -26.85 10.91 -25.52
CA SER A 318 -25.95 11.19 -26.65
C SER A 318 -24.69 10.33 -26.55
N LEU A 319 -24.16 10.17 -25.33
CA LEU A 319 -22.98 9.36 -25.07
C LEU A 319 -23.22 7.87 -25.32
N SER A 320 -24.41 7.35 -25.01
CA SER A 320 -24.76 5.93 -25.25
C SER A 320 -24.79 5.53 -26.73
N GLN A 321 -24.86 6.51 -27.64
CA GLN A 321 -24.84 6.29 -29.08
C GLN A 321 -23.41 6.25 -29.65
N VAL A 322 -22.41 6.70 -28.89
CA VAL A 322 -21.01 6.69 -29.32
C VAL A 322 -20.47 5.28 -29.19
N GLN A 323 -20.17 4.65 -30.31
CA GLN A 323 -19.46 3.36 -30.35
C GLN A 323 -17.97 3.61 -30.15
N ASP A 324 -17.50 3.50 -28.92
CA ASP A 324 -16.08 3.44 -28.61
C ASP A 324 -15.64 1.98 -28.43
N GLU A 325 -14.72 1.52 -29.28
CA GLU A 325 -13.97 0.31 -28.99
C GLU A 325 -12.74 0.72 -28.16
N PRO A 326 -12.66 0.36 -26.86
CA PRO A 326 -11.51 0.73 -26.05
C PRO A 326 -10.25 0.11 -26.64
N ASP A 327 -9.19 0.91 -26.71
CA ASP A 327 -7.89 0.40 -27.12
C ASP A 327 -7.45 -0.63 -26.07
N ARG A 328 -7.00 -1.80 -26.53
CA ARG A 328 -6.50 -2.86 -25.66
C ARG A 328 -4.97 -2.87 -25.71
N PRO A 329 -4.29 -2.03 -24.91
CA PRO A 329 -2.85 -2.08 -24.85
C PRO A 329 -2.40 -3.47 -24.38
N ILE A 330 -1.23 -3.90 -24.85
CA ILE A 330 -0.60 -5.11 -24.33
C ILE A 330 -0.10 -4.80 -22.93
N VAL A 331 -0.86 -5.22 -21.93
CA VAL A 331 -0.50 -5.04 -20.52
C VAL A 331 0.23 -6.26 -19.96
N HIS A 332 0.95 -6.07 -18.86
CA HIS A 332 1.56 -7.18 -18.13
C HIS A 332 0.49 -7.92 -17.34
N VAL A 333 0.16 -9.13 -17.80
CA VAL A 333 -0.76 -10.02 -17.09
C VAL A 333 0.05 -10.88 -16.12
N ILE A 334 -0.19 -10.70 -14.82
CA ILE A 334 0.39 -11.55 -13.78
C ILE A 334 0.00 -13.02 -14.02
N ARG A 335 0.95 -13.94 -13.87
CA ARG A 335 0.73 -15.38 -14.02
C ARG A 335 0.82 -16.07 -12.67
N ARG A 336 0.27 -17.28 -12.60
CA ARG A 336 0.36 -18.15 -11.42
C ARG A 336 1.78 -18.26 -10.85
N LYS A 337 2.79 -18.39 -11.72
CA LYS A 337 4.19 -18.46 -11.30
C LYS A 337 4.63 -17.19 -10.57
N ASP A 338 4.30 -16.01 -11.11
CA ASP A 338 4.65 -14.72 -10.50
C ASP A 338 4.03 -14.60 -9.10
N LEU A 339 2.74 -14.94 -8.96
CA LEU A 339 2.07 -14.94 -7.65
C LEU A 339 2.76 -15.86 -6.63
N LEU A 340 3.14 -17.07 -7.06
CA LEU A 340 3.80 -18.05 -6.19
C LEU A 340 5.20 -17.61 -5.79
N GLU A 341 5.92 -16.86 -6.62
CA GLU A 341 7.22 -16.26 -6.29
C GLU A 341 7.08 -15.09 -5.29
N LEU A 342 5.99 -14.34 -5.36
CA LEU A 342 5.68 -13.26 -4.39
C LEU A 342 5.34 -13.78 -2.99
N PHE A 343 5.10 -15.09 -2.83
CA PHE A 343 4.86 -15.69 -1.53
C PHE A 343 6.07 -15.57 -0.59
N ASP A 344 7.30 -15.70 -1.10
CA ASP A 344 8.48 -15.35 -0.29
C ASP A 344 8.60 -13.83 -0.23
N THR A 345 8.57 -13.29 0.99
CA THR A 345 8.73 -11.84 1.27
C THR A 345 10.19 -11.47 1.55
N THR A 346 11.11 -12.42 1.46
CA THR A 346 12.54 -12.19 1.65
C THR A 346 13.09 -11.32 0.49
N PRO A 347 13.93 -10.30 0.75
CA PRO A 347 14.49 -9.50 -0.33
C PRO A 347 15.47 -10.33 -1.19
N ASP A 348 15.77 -9.84 -2.38
CA ASP A 348 16.81 -10.44 -3.22
C ASP A 348 18.22 -10.25 -2.62
N LEU A 349 19.24 -10.78 -3.30
CA LEU A 349 20.63 -10.70 -2.84
C LEU A 349 21.18 -9.26 -2.77
N SER A 350 20.53 -8.31 -3.45
CA SER A 350 20.85 -6.88 -3.41
C SER A 350 20.03 -6.12 -2.36
N GLY A 351 19.18 -6.80 -1.60
CA GLY A 351 18.29 -6.20 -0.61
C GLY A 351 17.00 -5.63 -1.19
N ASN A 352 16.75 -5.80 -2.48
CA ASN A 352 15.59 -5.22 -3.16
C ASN A 352 14.38 -6.16 -3.15
N ASP A 353 13.20 -5.57 -3.13
CA ASP A 353 11.94 -6.29 -3.31
C ASP A 353 11.61 -6.51 -4.77
N LEU A 354 10.90 -7.62 -5.04
CA LEU A 354 10.30 -7.85 -6.35
C LEU A 354 9.28 -6.75 -6.67
N ASP A 355 9.53 -6.03 -7.76
CA ASP A 355 8.69 -4.93 -8.22
C ASP A 355 7.41 -5.44 -8.91
N ILE A 356 6.28 -5.15 -8.28
CA ILE A 356 4.94 -5.49 -8.75
C ILE A 356 4.20 -4.33 -9.42
N SER A 357 4.84 -3.16 -9.58
CA SER A 357 4.19 -1.95 -10.13
C SER A 357 3.56 -2.21 -11.50
N ARG A 358 4.23 -3.02 -12.33
CA ARG A 358 3.75 -3.45 -13.65
C ARG A 358 2.40 -4.20 -13.63
N TYR A 359 1.99 -4.72 -12.48
CA TYR A 359 0.72 -5.46 -12.31
C TYR A 359 -0.36 -4.59 -11.67
N ILE A 360 -0.08 -3.35 -11.29
CA ILE A 360 -1.07 -2.49 -10.62
C ILE A 360 -1.31 -1.18 -11.39
N ARG A 361 -0.31 -0.69 -12.11
CA ARG A 361 -0.35 0.60 -12.82
C ARG A 361 -0.10 0.43 -14.31
N ASP A 362 -0.96 1.02 -15.13
CA ASP A 362 -0.66 1.29 -16.53
C ASP A 362 0.22 2.55 -16.61
N GLY A 363 1.50 2.39 -16.93
CA GLY A 363 2.41 3.50 -17.21
C GLY A 363 3.33 3.93 -16.06
N GLU A 364 4.19 4.91 -16.36
CA GLU A 364 5.27 5.42 -15.51
C GLU A 364 4.77 6.25 -14.29
N ASP A 365 3.71 5.83 -13.61
CA ASP A 365 3.29 6.49 -12.38
C ASP A 365 4.28 6.10 -11.27
N ARG A 366 5.37 6.85 -11.26
CA ARG A 366 6.58 6.65 -10.50
C ARG A 366 6.50 7.54 -9.26
N ASP A 367 5.45 7.43 -8.49
CA ASP A 367 5.26 8.29 -7.32
C ASP A 367 5.93 7.68 -6.09
N LEU A 368 6.70 8.50 -5.39
CA LEU A 368 7.19 8.23 -4.04
C LEU A 368 6.40 9.08 -3.04
N GLN A 369 6.48 8.75 -1.76
CA GLN A 369 5.84 9.50 -0.69
C GLN A 369 6.88 10.33 0.05
N VAL A 370 6.55 11.56 0.41
CA VAL A 370 7.40 12.44 1.22
C VAL A 370 6.67 12.91 2.47
N TYR A 371 7.40 13.13 3.56
CA TYR A 371 6.89 13.75 4.77
C TYR A 371 7.94 14.66 5.41
N TRP A 372 7.52 15.63 6.23
CA TRP A 372 8.41 16.65 6.78
C TRP A 372 8.46 16.60 8.29
N ARG A 373 9.67 16.62 8.85
CA ARG A 373 9.90 16.74 10.30
C ARG A 373 11.10 17.64 10.61
N LYS A 374 11.21 18.07 11.86
CA LYS A 374 12.22 19.02 12.31
C LYS A 374 13.28 18.31 13.16
N TRP A 375 14.55 18.59 12.90
CA TRP A 375 15.68 18.22 13.76
C TRP A 375 16.79 19.27 13.68
N ASP A 376 17.76 19.21 14.60
CA ASP A 376 18.85 20.19 14.63
C ASP A 376 19.93 19.83 13.59
N LEU A 377 19.81 20.38 12.37
CA LEU A 377 20.78 20.21 11.29
C LEU A 377 22.20 20.71 11.61
N LYS A 378 22.39 21.55 12.64
CA LYS A 378 23.73 22.00 13.05
C LYS A 378 24.40 21.00 13.98
N LYS A 379 23.62 20.29 14.80
CA LYS A 379 24.13 19.27 15.73
C LYS A 379 24.22 17.89 15.09
N ASN A 380 23.20 17.51 14.32
CA ASN A 380 23.07 16.20 13.71
C ASN A 380 22.81 16.38 12.21
N GLN A 381 23.70 15.84 11.39
CA GLN A 381 23.53 15.85 9.94
C GLN A 381 22.45 14.85 9.50
N SER A 382 22.30 13.73 10.21
CA SER A 382 21.23 12.75 10.05
C SER A 382 20.06 12.98 11.02
N PRO A 383 18.87 12.40 10.74
CA PRO A 383 17.77 12.37 11.69
C PRO A 383 18.25 11.72 12.99
N PRO A 384 18.07 12.38 14.14
CA PRO A 384 18.55 11.83 15.41
C PRO A 384 17.70 10.63 15.84
N ALA A 385 18.32 9.67 16.52
CA ALA A 385 17.57 8.85 17.47
C ALA A 385 16.99 9.79 18.54
N LEU A 386 15.68 9.81 18.73
CA LEU A 386 15.07 10.59 19.80
C LEU A 386 15.50 9.98 21.13
N LYS A 387 16.33 10.71 21.89
CA LYS A 387 16.45 10.48 23.32
C LYS A 387 15.22 11.10 23.98
N GLY A 388 14.17 10.31 24.17
CA GLY A 388 13.15 10.67 25.15
C GLY A 388 13.75 10.63 26.56
N GLU A 389 13.15 11.32 27.51
CA GLU A 389 13.52 11.23 28.94
C GLU A 389 13.40 9.78 29.49
N ASP A 390 12.76 8.87 28.73
CA ASP A 390 12.45 7.49 29.11
C ASP A 390 13.05 6.38 28.20
N GLY A 391 14.06 6.68 27.37
CA GLY A 391 14.73 5.69 26.50
C GLY A 391 14.80 6.08 25.02
N GLU A 392 15.71 5.45 24.28
CA GLU A 392 15.93 5.68 22.84
C GLU A 392 14.70 5.24 22.03
N ILE A 393 13.97 6.19 21.45
CA ILE A 393 13.04 5.91 20.34
C ILE A 393 13.76 6.38 19.08
N ASP A 394 13.86 5.54 18.04
CA ASP A 394 14.31 6.06 16.74
C ASP A 394 13.37 7.15 16.24
N PHE A 395 13.86 7.98 15.31
CA PHE A 395 13.04 8.99 14.65
C PHE A 395 11.73 8.34 14.14
N PRO A 396 10.52 8.78 14.55
CA PRO A 396 9.33 7.92 14.45
C PRO A 396 8.96 7.54 13.00
N ALA A 397 8.22 6.46 12.82
CA ALA A 397 7.62 6.12 11.53
C ALA A 397 6.62 7.21 11.09
N PRO A 398 6.47 7.47 9.78
CA PRO A 398 5.50 8.43 9.27
C PRO A 398 4.06 7.93 9.45
N HIS A 399 3.15 8.83 9.80
CA HIS A 399 1.71 8.57 9.75
C HIS A 399 1.15 8.80 8.33
N ARG A 400 0.07 8.11 7.96
CA ARG A 400 -0.58 8.26 6.64
C ARG A 400 -0.91 9.72 6.31
N ASP A 401 -1.34 10.49 7.31
CA ASP A 401 -1.76 11.89 7.15
C ASP A 401 -0.59 12.87 6.92
N GLU A 402 0.64 12.43 7.16
CA GLU A 402 1.85 13.20 6.86
C GLU A 402 2.31 13.06 5.40
N LEU A 403 1.88 11.98 4.71
CA LEU A 403 2.44 11.58 3.43
C LEU A 403 1.88 12.41 2.27
N CYS A 404 2.77 12.97 1.46
CA CYS A 404 2.46 13.64 0.21
C CYS A 404 3.03 12.87 -0.98
N SER A 405 2.21 12.62 -2.01
CA SER A 405 2.65 11.92 -3.22
C SER A 405 3.41 12.85 -4.16
N VAL A 406 4.56 12.39 -4.66
CA VAL A 406 5.43 13.16 -5.56
C VAL A 406 5.99 12.25 -6.65
N SER A 407 5.94 12.71 -7.90
CA SER A 407 6.55 11.97 -9.00
C SER A 407 8.07 11.93 -8.89
N ILE A 408 8.66 10.76 -9.13
CA ILE A 408 10.10 10.52 -9.09
C ILE A 408 10.86 11.47 -10.00
N PRO A 409 10.44 11.79 -11.24
CA PRO A 409 11.14 12.78 -12.05
C PRO A 409 11.19 14.17 -11.39
N GLN A 410 10.08 14.63 -10.80
CA GLN A 410 10.05 15.91 -10.09
C GLN A 410 10.89 15.85 -8.82
N PHE A 411 10.79 14.76 -8.05
CA PHE A 411 11.58 14.58 -6.85
C PHE A 411 13.08 14.48 -7.15
N ALA A 412 13.46 13.82 -8.24
CA ALA A 412 14.86 13.72 -8.67
C ALA A 412 15.44 15.10 -9.00
N ASN A 413 14.66 15.97 -9.66
CA ASN A 413 15.05 17.36 -9.92
C ASN A 413 15.13 18.19 -8.63
N TYR A 414 14.19 17.97 -7.70
CA TYR A 414 14.18 18.61 -6.40
C TYR A 414 15.36 18.17 -5.51
N LEU A 415 15.73 16.89 -5.55
CA LEU A 415 16.89 16.33 -4.84
C LEU A 415 18.20 17.01 -5.27
N ASP A 416 18.34 17.30 -6.57
CA ASP A 416 19.49 18.08 -7.07
C ASP A 416 19.51 19.50 -6.50
N GLN A 417 18.35 20.14 -6.36
CA GLN A 417 18.26 21.48 -5.77
C GLN A 417 18.65 21.45 -4.30
N LEU A 418 18.17 20.46 -3.52
CA LEU A 418 18.51 20.30 -2.11
C LEU A 418 20.01 20.17 -1.90
N ARG A 419 20.66 19.32 -2.72
CA ARG A 419 22.10 19.02 -2.64
C ARG A 419 23.00 20.19 -3.02
N LYS A 420 22.53 21.07 -3.92
CA LYS A 420 23.27 22.28 -4.32
C LYS A 420 23.26 23.38 -3.24
N ASN A 421 22.40 23.28 -2.24
CA ASN A 421 22.23 24.29 -1.20
C ASN A 421 22.79 23.78 0.13
N ASP A 422 23.82 24.44 0.66
CA ASP A 422 24.50 24.06 1.90
C ASP A 422 23.58 23.96 3.12
N LYS A 423 22.46 24.70 3.13
CA LYS A 423 21.48 24.67 4.24
C LYS A 423 20.56 23.45 4.19
N THR A 424 20.46 22.79 3.04
CA THR A 424 19.49 21.71 2.79
C THR A 424 20.11 20.42 2.28
N LYS A 425 21.43 20.37 2.10
CA LYS A 425 22.12 19.18 1.55
C LYS A 425 21.95 17.91 2.39
N HIS A 426 21.73 18.05 3.70
CA HIS A 426 21.46 16.94 4.64
C HIS A 426 19.99 16.88 5.10
N ALA A 427 19.07 17.42 4.29
CA ALA A 427 17.66 17.55 4.65
C ALA A 427 16.78 16.41 4.11
N CYS A 428 17.36 15.33 3.58
CA CYS A 428 16.63 14.30 2.84
C CYS A 428 17.17 12.90 3.17
N TRP A 429 16.31 12.01 3.66
CA TRP A 429 16.69 10.71 4.22
C TRP A 429 15.64 9.64 3.93
N VAL A 430 16.07 8.38 3.83
CA VAL A 430 15.21 7.20 3.76
C VAL A 430 15.65 6.18 4.80
N TRP A 431 14.70 5.39 5.32
CA TRP A 431 14.99 4.38 6.34
C TRP A 431 15.40 3.06 5.68
N ASP A 432 16.53 2.50 6.10
CA ASP A 432 16.96 1.15 5.75
C ASP A 432 16.53 0.17 6.86
N PRO A 433 15.52 -0.70 6.64
CA PRO A 433 15.06 -1.65 7.64
C PRO A 433 16.03 -2.82 7.88
N LEU A 434 16.99 -3.06 6.99
CA LEU A 434 17.99 -4.13 7.13
C LEU A 434 19.10 -3.71 8.10
N GLU A 435 19.63 -2.51 7.93
CA GLU A 435 20.65 -1.94 8.82
C GLU A 435 20.04 -1.25 10.05
N GLY A 436 18.75 -0.88 9.97
CA GLY A 436 18.05 -0.14 11.02
C GLY A 436 18.62 1.26 11.23
N ASP A 437 18.98 1.93 10.13
CA ASP A 437 19.58 3.26 10.10
C ASP A 437 19.05 4.11 8.93
N TRP A 438 19.30 5.41 8.98
CA TRP A 438 18.94 6.39 7.96
C TRP A 438 20.02 6.51 6.89
N GLU A 439 19.63 6.46 5.61
CA GLU A 439 20.52 6.68 4.47
C GLU A 439 20.09 7.88 3.60
N GLU A 440 21.06 8.53 2.94
CA GLU A 440 20.76 9.59 1.98
C GLU A 440 20.34 8.98 0.62
N PRO A 441 19.13 9.28 0.10
CA PRO A 441 18.66 8.69 -1.14
C PRO A 441 19.45 9.22 -2.34
N ARG A 442 19.63 8.39 -3.38
CA ARG A 442 20.27 8.78 -4.66
C ARG A 442 19.24 8.65 -5.78
N LYS A 443 19.46 9.33 -6.92
CA LYS A 443 18.56 9.20 -8.08
C LYS A 443 18.33 7.75 -8.51
N ALA A 444 19.36 6.90 -8.41
CA ALA A 444 19.29 5.49 -8.74
C ALA A 444 18.50 4.63 -7.73
N THR A 445 18.25 5.14 -6.51
CA THR A 445 17.52 4.41 -5.47
C THR A 445 16.05 4.81 -5.37
N LEU A 446 15.63 5.87 -6.09
CA LEU A 446 14.24 6.31 -6.13
C LEU A 446 13.38 5.26 -6.84
N ARG A 447 12.32 4.80 -6.15
CA ARG A 447 11.40 3.78 -6.64
C ARG A 447 9.97 4.08 -6.19
N PRO A 448 8.94 3.62 -6.93
CA PRO A 448 7.55 3.83 -6.54
C PRO A 448 7.30 3.32 -5.12
N GLY A 449 6.51 4.07 -4.34
CA GLY A 449 6.18 3.72 -2.95
C GLY A 449 7.30 3.94 -1.92
N LEU A 450 8.51 4.38 -2.33
CA LEU A 450 9.56 4.79 -1.39
C LEU A 450 9.05 5.94 -0.51
N VAL A 451 9.30 5.85 0.79
CA VAL A 451 8.93 6.91 1.74
C VAL A 451 10.16 7.71 2.13
N VAL A 452 10.15 9.02 1.88
CA VAL A 452 11.28 9.91 2.05
C VAL A 452 10.99 10.93 3.16
N LEU A 453 11.89 11.00 4.12
CA LEU A 453 11.89 12.00 5.18
C LEU A 453 12.59 13.28 4.69
N LEU A 454 11.89 14.41 4.79
CA LEU A 454 12.42 15.75 4.53
C LEU A 454 12.52 16.56 5.83
N HIS A 455 13.54 17.41 5.94
CA HIS A 455 13.57 18.42 6.98
C HIS A 455 12.54 19.53 6.68
N THR A 456 11.92 20.16 7.68
CA THR A 456 10.96 21.27 7.45
C THR A 456 11.54 22.45 6.69
N SER A 457 12.86 22.63 6.70
CA SER A 457 13.57 23.64 5.89
C SER A 457 13.81 23.23 4.43
N ALA A 458 13.59 21.96 4.08
CA ALA A 458 13.67 21.50 2.71
C ALA A 458 12.57 22.14 1.85
N SER A 459 11.49 22.65 2.45
CA SER A 459 10.41 23.35 1.72
C SER A 459 9.81 22.47 0.60
N GLY A 460 9.34 23.04 -0.50
CA GLY A 460 8.81 22.33 -1.68
C GLY A 460 7.30 22.07 -1.67
N TYR A 461 6.58 22.62 -0.69
CA TYR A 461 5.15 22.40 -0.50
C TYR A 461 4.44 23.66 0.00
N ASN A 462 3.23 23.90 -0.48
CA ASN A 462 2.35 25.00 -0.09
C ASN A 462 0.95 24.45 0.24
N SER A 463 0.33 24.90 1.33
CA SER A 463 -0.98 24.37 1.75
C SER A 463 -2.15 24.73 0.82
N GLU A 464 -2.01 25.76 -0.03
CA GLU A 464 -3.02 26.14 -1.04
C GLU A 464 -2.79 25.48 -2.40
N THR A 465 -1.55 25.10 -2.73
CA THR A 465 -1.20 24.54 -4.06
C THR A 465 -0.56 23.14 -4.01
N GLY A 466 -0.38 22.55 -2.84
CA GLY A 466 0.25 21.26 -2.64
C GLY A 466 1.76 21.24 -2.95
N TRP A 467 2.27 20.12 -3.46
CA TRP A 467 3.67 19.98 -3.86
C TRP A 467 4.02 20.86 -5.06
N THR A 468 5.04 21.68 -4.89
CA THR A 468 5.58 22.59 -5.91
C THR A 468 7.00 22.21 -6.33
N GLY A 469 7.75 21.52 -5.46
CA GLY A 469 9.19 21.28 -5.62
C GLY A 469 10.04 22.56 -5.58
N ASN A 470 9.50 23.67 -5.06
CA ASN A 470 10.20 24.95 -4.95
C ASN A 470 10.78 25.16 -3.55
N LEU A 471 12.11 25.25 -3.45
CA LEU A 471 12.82 25.51 -2.18
C LEU A 471 12.52 26.87 -1.55
N LYS A 472 11.88 27.79 -2.29
CA LYS A 472 11.50 29.12 -1.80
C LYS A 472 10.14 29.14 -1.13
N ASP A 473 9.40 28.04 -1.15
CA ASP A 473 8.16 27.96 -0.40
C ASP A 473 8.49 28.08 1.10
N GLY A 474 7.51 28.51 1.91
CA GLY A 474 7.71 28.61 3.35
C GLY A 474 8.11 27.27 3.98
N ALA A 475 8.57 27.31 5.23
CA ALA A 475 8.80 26.07 5.98
C ALA A 475 7.49 25.29 6.12
N VAL A 476 7.53 23.99 5.89
CA VAL A 476 6.34 23.12 5.98
C VAL A 476 6.11 22.78 7.44
N ALA A 477 4.90 23.08 7.95
CA ALA A 477 4.52 22.72 9.31
C ALA A 477 4.41 21.19 9.43
N PRO A 478 5.14 20.53 10.36
CA PRO A 478 5.05 19.08 10.55
C PRO A 478 3.69 18.72 11.17
N HIS A 479 3.18 17.54 10.86
CA HIS A 479 1.91 17.03 11.40
C HIS A 479 2.08 15.61 11.98
N PRO A 480 2.99 15.42 12.96
CA PRO A 480 3.28 14.11 13.50
C PRO A 480 2.06 13.51 14.22
N PRO A 481 1.94 12.18 14.30
CA PRO A 481 0.89 11.53 15.07
C PRO A 481 1.02 11.86 16.57
N GLU A 482 -0.11 11.81 17.30
CA GLU A 482 -0.14 12.02 18.76
C GLU A 482 0.70 10.99 19.51
N LEU A 483 0.79 9.76 18.98
CA LEU A 483 1.60 8.68 19.51
C LEU A 483 2.70 8.30 18.51
N PRO A 484 3.99 8.30 18.91
CA PRO A 484 5.08 7.86 18.06
C PRO A 484 4.92 6.37 17.71
N VAL A 485 4.90 6.05 16.42
CA VAL A 485 5.06 4.67 15.93
C VAL A 485 6.55 4.43 15.68
N GLU A 486 7.11 3.32 16.17
CA GLU A 486 8.52 2.99 15.91
C GLU A 486 8.73 2.53 14.46
N LEU A 487 9.90 2.82 13.91
CA LEU A 487 10.31 2.26 12.63
C LEU A 487 10.63 0.78 12.80
N GLU A 488 9.89 -0.09 12.10
CA GLU A 488 10.15 -1.53 12.15
C GLU A 488 11.56 -1.87 11.63
N LYS A 489 12.31 -2.63 12.44
CA LYS A 489 13.65 -3.15 12.14
C LYS A 489 13.63 -4.66 11.90
N MET A 490 14.61 -5.19 11.19
CA MET A 490 14.79 -6.65 11.06
C MET A 490 14.93 -7.36 12.41
N ASP A 491 15.64 -6.75 13.36
CA ASP A 491 15.91 -7.28 14.71
C ASP A 491 14.92 -6.78 15.78
N SER A 492 13.74 -6.29 15.37
CA SER A 492 12.69 -5.91 16.32
C SER A 492 12.13 -7.14 17.04
N ASP A 493 12.42 -7.24 18.34
CA ASP A 493 11.68 -8.03 19.32
C ASP A 493 11.01 -7.03 20.27
N HIS A 494 9.69 -7.13 20.47
CA HIS A 494 8.96 -6.21 21.33
C HIS A 494 9.35 -6.41 22.79
N THR A 495 10.00 -5.40 23.38
CA THR A 495 10.20 -5.35 24.83
C THR A 495 8.91 -4.86 25.48
N GLY A 496 8.14 -5.78 26.07
CA GLY A 496 6.95 -5.37 26.83
C GLY A 496 7.29 -4.49 28.02
N ARG A 497 6.27 -3.81 28.56
CA ARG A 497 6.44 -2.84 29.66
C ARG A 497 6.73 -3.49 31.01
N SER A 498 6.42 -4.78 31.15
CA SER A 498 6.59 -5.57 32.37
C SER A 498 7.34 -6.87 32.10
N PRO A 499 8.06 -7.43 33.08
CA PRO A 499 8.62 -8.79 32.98
C PRO A 499 7.50 -9.83 32.87
N VAL A 500 7.63 -10.78 31.93
CA VAL A 500 6.66 -11.86 31.72
C VAL A 500 7.40 -13.19 31.61
N GLY A 501 6.98 -14.17 32.41
CA GLY A 501 7.52 -15.53 32.38
C GLY A 501 7.18 -16.23 31.06
N LEU A 502 8.10 -17.04 30.54
CA LEU A 502 7.88 -17.74 29.27
C LEU A 502 6.66 -18.69 29.32
N PRO A 503 6.44 -19.51 30.37
CA PRO A 503 5.26 -20.37 30.44
C PRO A 503 3.93 -19.60 30.46
N ASP A 504 3.87 -18.47 31.17
CA ASP A 504 2.66 -17.65 31.24
C ASP A 504 2.33 -17.04 29.88
N HIS A 505 3.35 -16.53 29.19
CA HIS A 505 3.19 -15.99 27.84
C HIS A 505 2.67 -17.05 26.84
N LEU A 506 3.27 -18.25 26.83
CA LEU A 506 2.83 -19.33 25.94
C LEU A 506 1.38 -19.74 26.22
N LYS A 507 0.98 -19.73 27.50
CA LYS A 507 -0.40 -19.99 27.91
C LYS A 507 -1.37 -18.94 27.39
N ASP A 508 -1.07 -17.65 27.58
CA ASP A 508 -1.94 -16.57 27.13
C ASP A 508 -2.11 -16.60 25.60
N VAL A 509 -1.04 -16.88 24.86
CA VAL A 509 -1.07 -16.99 23.39
C VAL A 509 -1.81 -18.25 22.93
N GLY A 510 -1.62 -19.38 23.60
CA GLY A 510 -2.35 -20.62 23.34
C GLY A 510 -3.86 -20.49 23.57
N GLU A 511 -4.28 -19.85 24.68
CA GLU A 511 -5.68 -19.56 24.97
C GLU A 511 -6.28 -18.54 23.99
N ALA A 512 -5.50 -17.54 23.55
CA ALA A 512 -5.93 -16.59 22.53
C ALA A 512 -6.15 -17.28 21.17
N ALA A 513 -5.27 -18.20 20.78
CA ALA A 513 -5.40 -18.98 19.54
C ALA A 513 -6.65 -19.89 19.57
N ASP A 514 -6.93 -20.53 20.70
CA ASP A 514 -8.13 -21.36 20.87
C ASP A 514 -9.41 -20.53 20.73
N LYS A 515 -9.50 -19.39 21.43
CA LYS A 515 -10.64 -18.46 21.30
C LYS A 515 -10.82 -17.97 19.86
N LEU A 516 -9.72 -17.62 19.18
CA LEU A 516 -9.74 -17.09 17.82
C LEU A 516 -10.21 -18.14 16.81
N THR A 517 -9.65 -19.35 16.85
CA THR A 517 -10.02 -20.44 15.93
C THR A 517 -11.48 -20.88 16.13
N ASN A 518 -11.97 -20.88 17.37
CA ASN A 518 -13.37 -21.13 17.69
C ASN A 518 -14.31 -20.04 17.14
N ALA A 519 -13.96 -18.76 17.28
CA ALA A 519 -14.74 -17.64 16.74
C ALA A 519 -14.87 -17.73 15.22
N LEU A 520 -13.77 -18.08 14.53
CA LEU A 520 -13.71 -18.25 13.08
C LEU A 520 -14.33 -19.57 12.59
N LYS A 521 -14.69 -20.49 13.50
CA LYS A 521 -15.19 -21.84 13.17
C LYS A 521 -14.28 -22.58 12.20
N LEU A 522 -12.97 -22.50 12.46
CA LEU A 522 -11.97 -23.19 11.65
C LEU A 522 -12.15 -24.71 11.76
N GLN A 523 -11.83 -25.46 10.70
CA GLN A 523 -11.87 -26.93 10.72
C GLN A 523 -10.97 -27.48 11.84
N ASP A 524 -11.47 -28.45 12.60
CA ASP A 524 -10.82 -29.01 13.81
C ASP A 524 -9.33 -29.31 13.62
N GLU A 525 -8.93 -30.00 12.54
CA GLU A 525 -7.52 -30.34 12.27
C GLU A 525 -6.62 -29.09 12.08
N LEU A 526 -7.13 -28.05 11.44
CA LEU A 526 -6.39 -26.81 11.20
C LEU A 526 -6.40 -25.90 12.45
N ALA A 527 -7.50 -25.90 13.21
CA ALA A 527 -7.57 -25.25 14.50
C ALA A 527 -6.52 -25.83 15.45
N GLU A 528 -6.40 -27.16 15.52
CA GLU A 528 -5.37 -27.82 16.31
C GLU A 528 -3.96 -27.40 15.87
N CYS A 529 -3.69 -27.32 14.57
CA CYS A 529 -2.40 -26.86 14.07
C CYS A 529 -2.07 -25.43 14.52
N VAL A 530 -3.03 -24.50 14.44
CA VAL A 530 -2.84 -23.11 14.87
C VAL A 530 -2.61 -23.04 16.38
N VAL A 531 -3.40 -23.75 17.18
CA VAL A 531 -3.27 -23.79 18.64
C VAL A 531 -1.93 -24.42 19.06
N ARG A 532 -1.53 -25.56 18.50
CA ARG A 532 -0.22 -26.17 18.77
C ARG A 532 0.92 -25.22 18.38
N SER A 533 0.81 -24.55 17.23
CA SER A 533 1.79 -23.54 16.82
C SER A 533 1.90 -22.40 17.84
N ALA A 534 0.77 -21.90 18.33
CA ALA A 534 0.72 -20.84 19.34
C ALA A 534 1.39 -21.24 20.67
N TRP A 535 1.20 -22.46 21.14
CA TRP A 535 1.89 -22.97 22.34
C TRP A 535 3.40 -23.14 22.16
N TRP A 536 3.85 -23.40 20.94
CA TRP A 536 5.25 -23.71 20.65
C TRP A 536 6.05 -22.54 20.05
N HIS A 537 5.38 -21.46 19.61
CA HIS A 537 5.99 -20.41 18.77
C HIS A 537 7.25 -19.77 19.37
N ASP A 538 7.30 -19.73 20.70
CA ASP A 538 8.29 -18.98 21.48
C ASP A 538 9.17 -19.86 22.38
N VAL A 539 9.06 -21.19 22.29
CA VAL A 539 9.90 -22.12 23.04
C VAL A 539 11.40 -21.84 22.83
N GLY A 540 11.77 -21.39 21.63
CA GLY A 540 13.12 -20.95 21.27
C GLY A 540 13.64 -19.76 22.08
N LYS A 541 12.80 -19.01 22.79
CA LYS A 541 13.24 -17.98 23.75
C LYS A 541 14.01 -18.58 24.93
N ALA A 542 13.87 -19.88 25.21
CA ALA A 542 14.71 -20.59 26.19
C ALA A 542 16.19 -20.65 25.77
N HIS A 543 16.53 -20.31 24.52
CA HIS A 543 17.91 -20.28 24.03
C HIS A 543 18.80 -19.36 24.90
N PRO A 544 20.02 -19.81 25.28
CA PRO A 544 20.90 -19.03 26.18
C PRO A 544 21.17 -17.61 25.70
N ALA A 545 21.34 -17.40 24.39
CA ALA A 545 21.56 -16.07 23.83
C ALA A 545 20.37 -15.11 24.00
N PHE A 546 19.14 -15.62 23.99
CA PHE A 546 17.93 -14.82 24.21
C PHE A 546 17.80 -14.44 25.68
N GLN A 547 17.95 -15.42 26.58
CA GLN A 547 17.91 -15.18 28.03
C GLN A 547 19.01 -14.21 28.50
N GLN A 548 20.20 -14.30 27.90
CA GLN A 548 21.29 -13.35 28.13
C GLN A 548 20.92 -11.93 27.65
N ALA A 549 20.24 -11.80 26.51
CA ALA A 549 19.79 -10.51 25.99
C ALA A 549 18.73 -9.85 26.89
N LEU A 550 17.86 -10.65 27.51
CA LEU A 550 16.89 -10.19 28.52
C LEU A 550 17.50 -9.88 29.88
N ASN A 551 18.76 -10.28 30.12
CA ASN A 551 19.39 -10.28 31.43
C ASN A 551 18.58 -11.07 32.47
N ALA A 552 18.09 -12.24 32.06
CA ALA A 552 17.15 -13.08 32.81
C ALA A 552 17.62 -13.44 34.23
N GLN A 553 18.95 -13.48 34.47
CA GLN A 553 19.53 -13.72 35.79
C GLN A 553 19.07 -12.70 36.85
N GLU A 554 18.69 -11.49 36.45
CA GLU A 554 18.17 -10.46 37.36
C GLU A 554 16.65 -10.52 37.54
N LEU A 555 15.94 -11.34 36.77
CA LEU A 555 14.47 -11.48 36.82
C LEU A 555 14.03 -12.61 37.76
N GLY A 556 14.88 -13.60 37.99
CA GLY A 556 14.60 -14.73 38.89
C GLY A 556 14.84 -16.09 38.23
N GLU A 557 14.48 -17.16 38.93
CA GLU A 557 14.57 -18.52 38.40
C GLU A 557 13.55 -18.75 37.27
N GLY A 558 13.94 -19.54 36.27
CA GLY A 558 13.11 -19.87 35.11
C GLY A 558 13.46 -19.09 33.84
N TYR A 559 12.65 -19.30 32.79
CA TYR A 559 12.81 -18.65 31.50
C TYR A 559 11.82 -17.51 31.34
N TRP A 560 12.27 -16.43 30.72
CA TRP A 560 11.49 -15.21 30.55
C TRP A 560 11.22 -14.94 29.07
N ALA A 561 9.99 -14.49 28.78
CA ALA A 561 9.61 -14.02 27.45
C ALA A 561 9.92 -12.54 27.25
N LYS A 562 9.78 -11.75 28.33
CA LYS A 562 9.98 -10.28 28.34
C LYS A 562 10.64 -9.87 29.65
N SER A 563 11.51 -8.85 29.61
CA SER A 563 12.24 -8.36 30.79
C SER A 563 11.69 -7.05 31.37
N GLY A 564 10.70 -6.42 30.74
CA GLY A 564 10.24 -5.08 31.10
C GLY A 564 11.22 -3.94 30.77
N ARG A 565 12.43 -4.26 30.27
CA ARG A 565 13.44 -3.26 29.94
C ARG A 565 13.20 -2.66 28.57
N LYS A 566 13.22 -1.33 28.49
CA LYS A 566 13.21 -0.61 27.22
C LYS A 566 14.60 -0.62 26.59
N GLY A 567 14.66 -0.89 25.29
CA GLY A 567 15.88 -0.77 24.49
C GLY A 567 16.19 -2.01 23.65
N ARG A 568 17.17 -1.88 22.75
CA ARG A 568 17.51 -2.94 21.79
C ARG A 568 18.14 -4.15 22.50
N LEU A 569 17.58 -5.34 22.25
CA LEU A 569 18.17 -6.60 22.66
C LEU A 569 19.47 -6.88 21.90
N ILE A 570 20.50 -7.32 22.62
CA ILE A 570 21.80 -7.69 22.05
C ILE A 570 22.03 -9.15 22.40
N TYR A 571 21.85 -10.03 21.42
CA TYR A 571 22.01 -11.47 21.58
C TYR A 571 23.48 -11.86 21.58
N ARG A 572 23.89 -12.62 22.60
CA ARG A 572 25.25 -13.17 22.77
C ARG A 572 25.17 -14.45 23.60
N MET A 573 26.08 -15.38 23.39
CA MET A 573 26.18 -16.54 24.28
C MET A 573 26.68 -16.14 25.66
N PRO A 574 26.24 -16.80 26.74
CA PRO A 574 26.80 -16.60 28.08
C PRO A 574 28.32 -16.78 28.07
N GLY A 575 29.04 -15.79 28.63
CA GLY A 575 30.51 -15.78 28.65
C GLY A 575 31.19 -15.17 27.43
N GLU A 576 30.46 -14.85 26.35
CA GLU A 576 30.99 -14.12 25.19
C GLU A 576 30.72 -12.61 25.31
N SER A 577 31.78 -11.78 25.29
CA SER A 577 31.65 -10.32 25.42
C SER A 577 31.65 -9.58 24.08
N THR A 578 32.28 -10.13 23.05
CA THR A 578 32.48 -9.47 21.75
C THR A 578 31.55 -9.99 20.66
N THR A 579 31.37 -11.30 20.57
CA THR A 579 30.62 -11.94 19.49
C THR A 579 29.13 -11.73 19.67
N LYS A 580 28.47 -11.16 18.65
CA LYS A 580 27.03 -10.90 18.65
C LYS A 580 26.32 -11.87 17.70
N ARG A 581 25.22 -12.44 18.17
CA ARG A 581 24.28 -13.20 17.33
C ARG A 581 23.34 -12.22 16.60
N LYS A 582 23.89 -11.45 15.65
CA LYS A 582 23.07 -10.52 14.84
C LYS A 582 22.03 -11.29 14.04
N GLY A 583 20.82 -10.73 13.89
CA GLY A 583 19.74 -11.40 13.19
C GLY A 583 19.16 -12.61 13.92
N PHE A 584 19.40 -12.78 15.22
CA PHE A 584 18.91 -13.89 16.04
C PHE A 584 17.40 -14.06 15.95
N ARG A 585 16.94 -15.29 15.71
CA ARG A 585 15.52 -15.65 15.50
C ARG A 585 15.11 -16.74 16.49
N HIS A 586 14.37 -16.38 17.52
CA HIS A 586 13.84 -17.38 18.45
C HIS A 586 12.80 -18.28 17.76
N GLU A 587 12.08 -17.78 16.76
CA GLU A 587 11.07 -18.55 16.03
C GLU A 587 11.67 -19.70 15.20
N LEU A 588 12.90 -19.53 14.69
CA LEU A 588 13.63 -20.63 14.04
C LEU A 588 14.03 -21.67 15.08
N ALA A 589 14.54 -21.24 16.25
CA ALA A 589 14.87 -22.15 17.35
C ALA A 589 13.64 -22.94 17.83
N SER A 590 12.48 -22.29 17.93
CA SER A 590 11.19 -22.93 18.25
C SER A 590 10.78 -23.98 17.22
N ALA A 591 10.90 -23.68 15.92
CA ALA A 591 10.56 -24.62 14.86
C ALA A 591 11.47 -25.86 14.88
N LEU A 592 12.76 -25.68 15.18
CA LEU A 592 13.71 -26.79 15.37
C LEU A 592 13.36 -27.65 16.59
N ALA A 593 12.99 -27.01 17.70
CA ALA A 593 12.57 -27.70 18.92
C ALA A 593 11.32 -28.56 18.69
N TRP A 594 10.35 -28.02 17.95
CA TRP A 594 9.16 -28.72 17.53
C TRP A 594 9.48 -29.96 16.68
N LEU A 595 10.25 -29.77 15.60
CA LEU A 595 10.63 -30.86 14.70
C LEU A 595 11.46 -31.93 15.42
N LYS A 596 12.30 -31.56 16.40
CA LYS A 596 13.05 -32.56 17.16
C LYS A 596 12.15 -33.57 17.87
N SER A 597 10.93 -33.17 18.23
CA SER A 597 10.01 -33.98 19.02
C SER A 597 8.88 -34.59 18.19
N HIS A 598 8.47 -33.92 17.10
CA HIS A 598 7.26 -34.27 16.35
C HIS A 598 7.51 -34.51 14.85
N ASP A 599 8.77 -34.54 14.38
CA ASP A 599 9.02 -34.78 12.95
C ASP A 599 8.44 -36.12 12.50
N GLY A 600 7.75 -36.11 11.36
CA GLY A 600 7.00 -37.25 10.83
C GLY A 600 5.56 -37.39 11.34
N GLU A 601 5.11 -36.61 12.33
CA GLU A 601 3.69 -36.58 12.71
C GLU A 601 2.83 -35.94 11.60
N PRO A 602 1.53 -36.30 11.51
CA PRO A 602 0.58 -35.57 10.69
C PRO A 602 0.65 -34.06 10.97
N HIS A 603 0.74 -33.26 9.92
CA HIS A 603 0.82 -31.79 9.99
C HIS A 603 2.03 -31.21 10.75
N ALA A 604 3.03 -32.02 11.13
CA ALA A 604 4.25 -31.53 11.79
C ALA A 604 4.94 -30.41 11.01
N ASP A 605 5.02 -30.56 9.67
CA ASP A 605 5.58 -29.54 8.78
C ASP A 605 4.76 -28.23 8.82
N LEU A 606 3.43 -28.32 8.89
CA LEU A 606 2.57 -27.14 8.94
C LEU A 606 2.78 -26.38 10.24
N VAL A 607 2.79 -27.08 11.38
CA VAL A 607 3.04 -26.46 12.70
C VAL A 607 4.43 -25.84 12.74
N ALA A 608 5.45 -26.55 12.25
CA ALA A 608 6.82 -26.02 12.15
C ALA A 608 6.87 -24.73 11.30
N TYR A 609 6.18 -24.71 10.16
CA TYR A 609 6.09 -23.53 9.30
C TYR A 609 5.41 -22.35 10.00
N LEU A 610 4.27 -22.57 10.65
CA LEU A 610 3.53 -21.53 11.35
C LEU A 610 4.34 -20.94 12.51
N ILE A 611 5.06 -21.78 13.24
CA ILE A 611 6.03 -21.36 14.26
C ILE A 611 7.12 -20.49 13.62
N ALA A 612 7.80 -20.95 12.57
CA ALA A 612 8.90 -20.19 11.97
C ALA A 612 8.44 -18.88 11.30
N ALA A 613 7.23 -18.84 10.76
CA ALA A 613 6.75 -17.73 9.94
C ALA A 613 6.09 -16.60 10.73
N HIS A 614 5.80 -16.75 12.03
CA HIS A 614 4.98 -15.78 12.77
C HIS A 614 5.60 -14.36 12.83
N HIS A 615 6.92 -14.18 12.79
CA HIS A 615 7.52 -12.83 12.67
C HIS A 615 7.62 -12.31 11.22
N GLY A 616 7.19 -13.09 10.23
CA GLY A 616 7.24 -12.75 8.79
C GLY A 616 8.66 -12.75 8.21
N LYS A 617 9.62 -13.41 8.89
CA LYS A 617 11.07 -13.28 8.61
C LYS A 617 11.75 -14.61 8.24
N VAL A 618 11.10 -15.75 8.49
CA VAL A 618 11.46 -17.09 7.97
C VAL A 618 10.23 -17.70 7.29
N ARG A 619 10.23 -17.75 5.95
CA ARG A 619 9.16 -18.41 5.16
C ARG A 619 9.72 -19.56 4.34
N LEU A 620 10.13 -19.34 3.09
CA LEU A 620 10.61 -20.43 2.22
C LEU A 620 12.08 -20.78 2.40
N SER A 621 12.92 -19.83 2.81
CA SER A 621 14.37 -20.03 2.90
C SER A 621 14.94 -19.68 4.28
N ILE A 622 15.86 -20.51 4.75
CA ILE A 622 16.71 -20.25 5.91
C ILE A 622 18.10 -19.97 5.35
N ARG A 623 18.59 -18.75 5.56
CA ARG A 623 19.90 -18.31 5.07
C ARG A 623 20.51 -17.28 6.01
N SER A 624 21.83 -17.23 6.04
CA SER A 624 22.58 -16.17 6.71
C SER A 624 22.38 -14.82 6.02
N MET A 625 22.28 -13.74 6.78
CA MET A 625 22.24 -12.37 6.27
C MET A 625 23.66 -11.79 6.07
N PRO A 626 23.83 -10.80 5.16
CA PRO A 626 25.15 -10.23 4.84
C PRO A 626 25.92 -9.65 6.05
N ASN A 627 25.19 -9.24 7.08
CA ASN A 627 25.72 -8.59 8.28
C ASN A 627 25.85 -9.52 9.51
N GLU A 628 25.58 -10.83 9.36
CA GLU A 628 25.76 -11.81 10.44
C GLU A 628 27.24 -12.08 10.75
N GLU A 629 27.54 -12.28 12.04
CA GLU A 629 28.85 -12.72 12.48
C GLU A 629 29.00 -14.23 12.27
N LYS A 630 30.13 -14.64 11.67
CA LYS A 630 30.40 -16.04 11.35
C LYS A 630 30.97 -16.78 12.56
N PRO A 631 30.66 -18.08 12.72
CA PRO A 631 31.36 -18.94 13.65
C PRO A 631 32.88 -18.95 13.42
N SER A 632 33.64 -19.09 14.49
CA SER A 632 35.10 -19.22 14.41
C SER A 632 35.53 -20.49 13.66
N ASP A 633 34.77 -21.57 13.80
CA ASP A 633 34.90 -22.76 12.96
C ASP A 633 34.10 -22.58 11.67
N ALA A 634 34.81 -22.37 10.56
CA ALA A 634 34.20 -22.16 9.24
C ALA A 634 33.38 -23.36 8.71
N ARG A 635 33.43 -24.52 9.37
CA ARG A 635 32.64 -25.71 9.01
C ARG A 635 31.23 -25.69 9.61
N LEU A 636 31.00 -24.89 10.65
CA LEU A 636 29.69 -24.80 11.29
C LEU A 636 28.74 -23.97 10.42
N ARG A 637 27.55 -24.52 10.19
CA ARG A 637 26.47 -23.77 9.56
C ARG A 637 25.97 -22.71 10.52
N PHE A 638 25.49 -21.60 9.97
CA PHE A 638 24.85 -20.55 10.73
C PHE A 638 23.84 -19.84 9.84
N ALA A 639 22.74 -19.44 10.43
CA ALA A 639 21.76 -18.57 9.81
C ALA A 639 20.96 -17.92 10.91
N ARG A 640 20.50 -16.69 10.67
CA ARG A 640 19.44 -16.12 11.51
C ARG A 640 19.89 -16.05 12.97
N GLY A 641 21.18 -15.76 13.19
CA GLY A 641 21.85 -15.69 14.50
C GLY A 641 21.94 -17.02 15.27
N LEU A 642 21.45 -18.14 14.72
CA LEU A 642 21.63 -19.49 15.25
C LEU A 642 22.86 -20.13 14.63
N TRP A 643 23.69 -20.75 15.47
CA TRP A 643 24.86 -21.48 15.02
C TRP A 643 24.64 -22.98 15.23
N GLU A 644 25.12 -23.79 14.29
CA GLU A 644 25.12 -25.23 14.44
C GLU A 644 25.89 -25.63 15.70
N GLN A 645 25.37 -26.61 16.43
CA GLN A 645 25.84 -27.08 17.73
C GLN A 645 25.50 -26.20 18.94
N ASP A 646 24.78 -25.08 18.76
CA ASP A 646 24.22 -24.34 19.90
C ASP A 646 23.35 -25.29 20.76
N GLN A 647 23.46 -25.18 22.08
CA GLN A 647 22.72 -26.03 23.02
C GLN A 647 21.43 -25.34 23.45
N ILE A 648 20.29 -25.97 23.19
CA ILE A 648 18.98 -25.50 23.65
C ILE A 648 18.55 -26.40 24.82
N PRO A 649 18.24 -25.80 25.99
CA PRO A 649 17.88 -26.57 27.17
C PRO A 649 16.48 -27.18 27.05
N GLU A 650 16.20 -28.15 27.92
CA GLU A 650 14.85 -28.69 28.07
C GLU A 650 13.91 -27.59 28.60
N PHE A 651 12.67 -27.59 28.08
CA PHE A 651 11.64 -26.64 28.46
C PHE A 651 10.26 -27.30 28.49
N ALA A 652 9.54 -27.16 29.60
CA ALA A 652 8.16 -27.61 29.72
C ALA A 652 7.22 -26.56 29.10
N VAL A 653 6.48 -26.94 28.05
CA VAL A 653 5.63 -26.01 27.27
C VAL A 653 4.43 -25.54 28.10
N GLY A 654 3.93 -26.39 29.01
CA GLY A 654 2.85 -26.04 29.93
C GLY A 654 1.45 -26.09 29.32
N ASN A 655 1.29 -26.72 28.14
CA ASN A 655 -0.01 -26.95 27.52
C ASN A 655 -0.77 -28.11 28.20
N ALA A 656 -2.04 -28.32 27.81
CA ALA A 656 -2.90 -29.34 28.41
C ALA A 656 -2.37 -30.79 28.24
N THR A 657 -1.55 -31.03 27.22
CA THR A 657 -0.89 -32.32 26.96
C THR A 657 0.40 -32.51 27.76
N ASN A 658 0.85 -31.48 28.49
CA ASN A 658 2.12 -31.43 29.22
C ASN A 658 3.33 -31.73 28.31
N ASP A 659 3.34 -31.13 27.12
CA ASP A 659 4.43 -31.28 26.18
C ASP A 659 5.76 -30.78 26.78
N ILE A 660 6.85 -31.46 26.43
CA ILE A 660 8.22 -31.11 26.81
C ILE A 660 9.03 -30.94 25.54
N SER A 661 9.64 -29.77 25.37
CA SER A 661 10.74 -29.60 24.43
C SER A 661 12.00 -30.18 25.04
N PRO A 662 12.56 -31.30 24.53
CA PRO A 662 13.75 -31.91 25.11
C PRO A 662 14.97 -31.01 24.92
N ALA A 663 16.00 -31.18 25.75
CA ALA A 663 17.29 -30.57 25.49
C ALA A 663 17.86 -31.12 24.16
N PHE A 664 18.32 -30.23 23.28
CA PHE A 664 18.87 -30.63 21.99
C PHE A 664 20.01 -29.74 21.52
N THR A 665 20.81 -30.30 20.61
CA THR A 665 21.86 -29.61 19.88
C THR A 665 21.29 -29.11 18.57
N VAL A 666 21.43 -27.81 18.29
CA VAL A 666 20.95 -27.18 17.05
C VAL A 666 21.62 -27.84 15.84
N ASP A 667 20.78 -28.32 14.94
CA ASP A 667 21.16 -28.91 13.66
C ASP A 667 20.57 -28.05 12.53
N LEU A 668 21.44 -27.49 11.70
CA LEU A 668 21.03 -26.57 10.63
C LEU A 668 21.08 -27.22 9.25
N ARG A 669 21.23 -28.55 9.13
CA ARG A 669 21.23 -29.24 7.81
C ARG A 669 19.98 -28.97 6.98
N LEU A 670 18.84 -28.77 7.61
CA LEU A 670 17.59 -28.39 6.92
C LEU A 670 17.67 -27.05 6.16
N MET A 671 18.66 -26.20 6.40
CA MET A 671 18.88 -24.97 5.62
C MET A 671 19.52 -25.25 4.24
N GLU A 672 20.08 -26.45 4.04
CA GLU A 672 20.73 -26.82 2.79
C GLU A 672 19.72 -26.97 1.64
N LEU A 673 20.23 -26.78 0.42
CA LEU A 673 19.44 -27.00 -0.78
C LEU A 673 19.32 -28.50 -1.05
N GLY A 674 18.08 -29.01 -0.98
CA GLY A 674 17.78 -30.41 -1.20
C GLY A 674 17.84 -31.24 0.08
N ASP A 675 17.29 -32.44 0.01
CA ASP A 675 17.22 -33.32 1.17
C ASP A 675 18.61 -33.89 1.49
N SER A 676 18.92 -34.01 2.78
CA SER A 676 20.18 -34.54 3.28
C SER A 676 19.98 -35.89 3.98
N GLU A 677 21.04 -36.53 4.43
CA GLU A 677 20.96 -37.72 5.29
C GLU A 677 21.49 -37.39 6.68
N ASP A 678 20.82 -37.96 7.68
CA ASP A 678 21.28 -37.96 9.05
C ASP A 678 22.56 -38.78 9.22
N PRO A 679 23.69 -38.18 9.64
CA PRO A 679 24.95 -38.91 9.76
C PRO A 679 24.93 -40.02 10.81
N GLU A 680 24.07 -39.89 11.82
CA GLU A 680 23.99 -40.83 12.95
C GLU A 680 22.99 -41.96 12.67
N THR A 681 21.86 -41.64 12.04
CA THR A 681 20.75 -42.58 11.82
C THR A 681 20.61 -43.06 10.38
N GLY A 682 21.28 -42.40 9.42
CA GLY A 682 21.18 -42.68 7.98
C GLY A 682 19.82 -42.33 7.38
N GLN A 683 18.93 -41.67 8.12
CA GLN A 683 17.59 -41.35 7.66
C GLN A 683 17.59 -40.07 6.81
N PRO A 684 16.76 -40.00 5.74
CA PRO A 684 16.64 -38.79 4.93
C PRO A 684 16.05 -37.66 5.77
N THR A 685 16.76 -36.53 5.84
CA THR A 685 16.32 -35.28 6.47
C THR A 685 15.83 -34.33 5.38
N ARG A 686 14.53 -34.05 5.36
CA ARG A 686 13.95 -33.12 4.40
C ARG A 686 14.40 -31.69 4.65
N SER A 687 14.83 -31.00 3.59
CA SER A 687 15.16 -29.58 3.66
C SER A 687 13.94 -28.72 4.01
N TRP A 688 14.20 -27.57 4.60
CA TRP A 688 13.17 -26.57 4.88
C TRP A 688 12.44 -26.13 3.61
N LEU A 689 13.18 -25.96 2.51
CA LEU A 689 12.60 -25.61 1.22
C LEU A 689 11.65 -26.73 0.72
N SER A 690 12.05 -28.01 0.82
CA SER A 690 11.21 -29.16 0.45
C SER A 690 9.91 -29.20 1.25
N ARG A 691 10.01 -29.04 2.58
CA ARG A 691 8.86 -29.02 3.50
C ARG A 691 7.89 -27.88 3.13
N THR A 692 8.40 -26.65 3.01
CA THR A 692 7.56 -25.47 2.76
C THR A 692 6.96 -25.41 1.36
N LEU A 693 7.66 -25.90 0.33
CA LEU A 693 7.08 -26.05 -1.01
C LEU A 693 5.94 -27.06 -1.03
N THR A 694 6.08 -28.19 -0.31
CA THR A 694 5.02 -29.20 -0.19
C THR A 694 3.77 -28.60 0.48
N LEU A 695 3.95 -27.81 1.54
CA LEU A 695 2.86 -27.11 2.19
C LEU A 695 2.17 -26.12 1.23
N ARG A 696 2.95 -25.34 0.48
CA ARG A 696 2.40 -24.36 -0.48
C ARG A 696 1.63 -25.05 -1.60
N GLU A 697 2.04 -26.23 -2.03
CA GLU A 697 1.30 -27.04 -3.02
C GLU A 697 0.02 -27.64 -2.43
N THR A 698 0.03 -28.02 -1.16
CA THR A 698 -1.10 -28.67 -0.48
C THR A 698 -2.23 -27.68 -0.15
N TYR A 699 -1.86 -26.58 0.51
CA TYR A 699 -2.80 -25.57 1.04
C TYR A 699 -2.94 -24.35 0.11
N GLY A 700 -1.99 -24.13 -0.80
CA GLY A 700 -1.93 -22.89 -1.56
C GLY A 700 -1.37 -21.72 -0.75
N PRO A 701 -0.98 -20.62 -1.42
CA PRO A 701 -0.37 -19.47 -0.76
C PRO A 701 -1.39 -18.69 0.10
N PHE A 702 -2.68 -18.67 -0.27
CA PHE A 702 -3.70 -17.90 0.44
C PHE A 702 -4.04 -18.51 1.80
N GLN A 703 -4.27 -19.83 1.85
CA GLN A 703 -4.58 -20.52 3.11
C GLN A 703 -3.36 -20.54 4.05
N LEU A 704 -2.15 -20.81 3.54
CA LEU A 704 -0.96 -20.75 4.39
C LEU A 704 -0.74 -19.38 5.03
N ALA A 705 -0.89 -18.30 4.26
CA ALA A 705 -0.76 -16.96 4.81
C ALA A 705 -1.85 -16.65 5.85
N TYR A 706 -3.05 -17.19 5.67
CA TYR A 706 -4.14 -17.03 6.64
C TYR A 706 -3.85 -17.74 7.95
N LEU A 707 -3.42 -19.00 7.92
CA LEU A 707 -3.02 -19.73 9.13
C LEU A 707 -1.85 -19.04 9.85
N GLU A 708 -0.86 -18.55 9.09
CA GLU A 708 0.25 -17.74 9.64
C GLU A 708 -0.30 -16.48 10.34
N THR A 709 -1.27 -15.80 9.73
CA THR A 709 -1.91 -14.61 10.29
C THR A 709 -2.61 -14.90 11.61
N LEU A 710 -3.29 -16.04 11.75
CA LEU A 710 -3.98 -16.39 12.99
C LEU A 710 -3.02 -16.59 14.17
N VAL A 711 -1.87 -17.25 13.96
CA VAL A 711 -0.86 -17.42 15.02
C VAL A 711 -0.30 -16.07 15.46
N ARG A 712 -0.09 -15.15 14.50
CA ARG A 712 0.41 -13.80 14.78
C ARG A 712 -0.56 -12.96 15.59
N VAL A 713 -1.84 -12.98 15.19
CA VAL A 713 -2.90 -12.29 15.92
C VAL A 713 -3.04 -12.87 17.34
N ALA A 714 -2.93 -14.20 17.49
CA ALA A 714 -2.94 -14.84 18.79
C ALA A 714 -1.76 -14.41 19.68
N ASP A 715 -0.55 -14.32 19.13
CA ASP A 715 0.63 -13.81 19.84
C ASP A 715 0.41 -12.36 20.34
N TRP A 716 -0.06 -11.48 19.46
CA TRP A 716 -0.36 -10.09 19.83
C TRP A 716 -1.39 -9.99 20.96
N ARG A 717 -2.49 -10.74 20.87
CA ARG A 717 -3.53 -10.76 21.90
C ARG A 717 -3.03 -11.34 23.22
N GLY A 718 -2.27 -12.44 23.18
CA GLY A 718 -1.67 -13.02 24.39
C GLY A 718 -0.65 -12.07 25.03
N SER A 719 0.14 -11.38 24.22
CA SER A 719 1.08 -10.35 24.67
C SER A 719 0.39 -9.18 25.37
N GLU A 720 -0.79 -8.74 24.92
CA GLU A 720 -1.56 -7.67 25.57
C GLU A 720 -2.15 -8.09 26.93
N VAL A 721 -2.55 -9.36 27.07
CA VAL A 721 -3.05 -9.89 28.35
C VAL A 721 -1.94 -9.87 29.40
N GLY A 722 -0.77 -10.42 29.08
CA GLY A 722 0.36 -10.50 30.00
C GLY A 722 1.00 -9.15 30.37
N GLU A 723 0.75 -8.08 29.59
CA GLU A 723 1.20 -6.73 29.93
C GLU A 723 0.24 -5.95 30.85
N ASN A 724 -1.03 -6.38 30.90
CA ASN A 724 -2.08 -5.77 31.73
C ASN A 724 -2.35 -6.53 33.05
N SER A 725 -1.85 -7.77 33.17
CA SER A 725 -1.85 -8.58 34.39
C SER A 725 -0.71 -8.20 35.33
#